data_AF-A0A8T2JHE0-F1
#
_entry.id   AF-A0A8T2JHE0-F1
#
_cell.length_a   1.000
_cell.length_b   1.000
_cell.length_c   1.000
_cell.angle_alpha   90.00
_cell.angle_beta   90.00
_cell.angle_gamma   90.00
#
_symmetry.space_group_name_H-M   'P 1'
#
loop_
_entity.id
_entity.type
_entity.pdbx_description
1 polymer ?
#
loop_
_entity_poly.entity_id
_entity_poly.type
_entity_poly.pdbx_seq_one_letter_code
_entity_poly.pdbx_strand_id
1 'polypeptide(L)'
;MDVFIQSKSLCYYLSQIIAAIEQCYFYLESSKSGINERSKTPSIPQHSSTKQKTYYTRRELHYLYFVHSLSVLGRLLIYKHGRKLFPIKIKNKKELVSLPDIVVLFSNIMVYCPNGPRRAVAAYTGSYAPSTLALEALRMLCDCKEFAGECLYTGVVIETLLNPIQKLLKGKKTHVNCDESTLICIADILARIASIEGGRSLLLYGEKVDCGKESTIGVHIIAQFCKKLLNEDIPALSNSEILPLLKSSFIFVCRQMYHTCEGLQVFIPYQLHECIAEAWRKTVLLSERTPTPVTGTFSLSSGSQESLGTMAWEESLLDNLLNFAATPKGLLHLHQTGAINECVNYMFSRFNKKLQVSRCEKFGYGVMVTQVAATASGAFALQKSGFVQALVTDLWSSLECGRDDVRVIHPKPTPVDPIDRSCQKTFLAILNLLSSYPAVFELVGKQNLPSKNEYSLREMPTCFADVFDRIIIINSNAKRRSLFNYEQSHIFGLRLLNVLCCNLDTMLLLESQYQVCEMLLTAQKENIADCSSEFGNIIFDALSVERNHILIRMNVIGGPNERVLPPRSLIESNDLYPWPMFSSHPLPKCYISEIPLKQDLKQDNEFYKHISCKNIDGNWLDNSRKLFCKSIKTKPEVLTGTFYGELLEKYGESQSQTISAVNSWCVKMVIRYGKHLNLLTSSSEHDLTQVLIQCESLLKLQQTVPNCPLRYLQGSYSGHDWFVSSVFLIMSGDCKKTLTFLLNFSGLLTSAYLWLPRLHISKHLPSDIAQSGIHPIYYCTAHYVEMLMKSEVPLVFSAFRMSGFTPSQICQHWLSQCFWNYLDWVEICHYIALCILLGPDYQIYICIAVFKHLQPEILQHTQTHDLQVFLKEEPINGFEVSKYLEYMESLEQRYRPMVLKEMKNVVLQ
;
A
#
# COMPACT_ATOMS: atom_id res chain seq x y z
N MET A 1 45.57 -40.57 -8.73
CA MET A 1 46.59 -39.50 -8.92
C MET A 1 46.02 -38.09 -8.72
N ASP A 2 44.73 -37.98 -8.48
CA ASP A 2 43.88 -36.89 -8.95
C ASP A 2 44.00 -35.65 -8.06
N VAL A 3 44.26 -35.84 -6.76
CA VAL A 3 44.59 -34.79 -5.79
C VAL A 3 45.83 -33.99 -6.21
N PHE A 4 46.82 -34.63 -6.85
CA PHE A 4 48.04 -33.97 -7.34
C PHE A 4 47.84 -33.24 -8.67
N ILE A 5 46.83 -33.63 -9.45
CA ILE A 5 46.42 -32.95 -10.68
C ILE A 5 45.56 -31.73 -10.32
N GLN A 6 44.66 -31.86 -9.32
CA GLN A 6 43.89 -30.76 -8.76
C GLN A 6 44.77 -29.69 -8.10
N SER A 7 45.81 -30.05 -7.34
CA SER A 7 46.69 -29.05 -6.73
C SER A 7 47.52 -28.27 -7.76
N LYS A 8 48.09 -28.94 -8.77
CA LYS A 8 48.83 -28.27 -9.85
C LYS A 8 47.94 -27.37 -10.71
N SER A 9 46.73 -27.81 -11.06
CA SER A 9 45.81 -26.99 -11.84
C SER A 9 45.30 -25.78 -11.04
N LEU A 10 45.01 -25.95 -9.74
CA LEU A 10 44.60 -24.85 -8.87
C LEU A 10 45.70 -23.77 -8.75
N CYS A 11 46.97 -24.16 -8.58
CA CYS A 11 48.09 -23.21 -8.59
C CYS A 11 48.24 -22.48 -9.94
N TYR A 12 48.02 -23.17 -11.06
CA TYR A 12 48.07 -22.57 -12.39
C TYR A 12 46.95 -21.54 -12.58
N TYR A 13 45.69 -21.88 -12.28
CA TYR A 13 44.56 -20.95 -12.38
C TYR A 13 44.68 -19.77 -11.41
N LEU A 14 45.17 -19.99 -10.18
CA LEU A 14 45.43 -18.89 -9.23
C LEU A 14 46.47 -17.90 -9.79
N SER A 15 47.50 -18.37 -10.50
CA SER A 15 48.49 -17.50 -11.14
C SER A 15 47.88 -16.65 -12.27
N GLN A 16 46.93 -17.20 -13.04
CA GLN A 16 46.18 -16.45 -14.07
C GLN A 16 45.25 -15.40 -13.45
N ILE A 17 44.60 -15.73 -12.32
CA ILE A 17 43.74 -14.79 -11.58
C ILE A 17 44.56 -13.63 -11.02
N ILE A 18 45.73 -13.89 -10.41
CA ILE A 18 46.65 -12.83 -9.95
C ILE A 18 47.04 -11.91 -11.12
N ALA A 19 47.46 -12.49 -12.26
CA ALA A 19 47.87 -11.73 -13.43
C ALA A 19 46.72 -10.88 -14.02
N ALA A 20 45.48 -11.38 -13.99
CA ALA A 20 44.29 -10.62 -14.40
C ALA A 20 44.00 -9.43 -13.48
N ILE A 21 44.16 -9.59 -12.15
CA ILE A 21 43.98 -8.49 -11.19
C ILE A 21 45.09 -7.44 -11.35
N GLU A 22 46.35 -7.89 -11.51
CA GLU A 22 47.50 -7.02 -11.79
C GLU A 22 47.28 -6.21 -13.09
N GLN A 23 46.77 -6.83 -14.16
CA GLN A 23 46.45 -6.14 -15.42
C GLN A 23 45.33 -5.09 -15.27
N CYS A 24 44.28 -5.39 -14.49
CA CYS A 24 43.19 -4.43 -14.25
C CYS A 24 43.64 -3.24 -13.38
N TYR A 25 44.49 -3.43 -12.37
CA TYR A 25 45.12 -2.31 -11.64
C TYR A 25 46.04 -1.49 -12.53
N PHE A 26 46.93 -2.14 -13.30
CA PHE A 26 47.85 -1.45 -14.21
C PHE A 26 47.12 -0.57 -15.24
N TYR A 27 45.98 -1.02 -15.76
CA TYR A 27 45.14 -0.22 -16.67
C TYR A 27 44.51 1.00 -15.98
N LEU A 28 44.00 0.83 -14.75
CA LEU A 28 43.43 1.92 -13.97
C LEU A 28 44.48 2.98 -13.60
N GLU A 29 45.68 2.56 -13.22
CA GLU A 29 46.80 3.46 -12.87
C GLU A 29 47.30 4.22 -14.11
N SER A 30 47.48 3.52 -15.24
CA SER A 30 47.82 4.13 -16.54
C SER A 30 46.78 5.15 -17.01
N SER A 31 45.49 4.90 -16.74
CA SER A 31 44.40 5.84 -17.06
C SER A 31 44.44 7.08 -16.17
N LYS A 32 44.80 6.93 -14.89
CA LYS A 32 44.91 8.04 -13.94
C LYS A 32 46.14 8.92 -14.21
N SER A 33 47.29 8.34 -14.56
CA SER A 33 48.51 9.11 -14.85
C SER A 33 48.37 9.97 -16.11
N GLY A 34 47.69 9.47 -17.15
CA GLY A 34 47.43 10.19 -18.40
C GLY A 34 46.57 11.46 -18.26
N ILE A 35 45.95 11.71 -17.11
CA ILE A 35 45.16 12.93 -16.83
C ILE A 35 46.06 14.09 -16.37
N ASN A 36 47.24 13.81 -15.80
CA ASN A 36 48.17 14.84 -15.32
C ASN A 36 48.94 15.53 -16.46
N GLU A 37 49.16 14.85 -17.59
CA GLU A 37 49.87 15.38 -18.75
C GLU A 37 48.95 16.16 -19.70
N ARG A 38 48.65 17.43 -19.37
CA ARG A 38 48.12 18.42 -20.34
C ARG A 38 49.19 18.88 -21.35
N SER A 39 49.94 17.94 -21.92
CA SER A 39 51.04 18.16 -22.87
C SER A 39 50.78 17.46 -24.21
N LYS A 40 49.92 18.08 -25.03
CA LYS A 40 49.82 17.90 -26.50
C LYS A 40 50.02 16.47 -27.06
N THR A 41 49.32 15.46 -26.53
CA THR A 41 49.11 14.23 -27.31
C THR A 41 48.00 14.47 -28.35
N PRO A 42 48.23 14.18 -29.64
CA PRO A 42 47.21 14.35 -30.67
C PRO A 42 46.05 13.35 -30.48
N SER A 43 44.97 13.61 -31.20
CA SER A 43 43.74 12.82 -31.22
C SER A 43 43.95 11.32 -31.47
N ILE A 44 42.97 10.53 -31.01
CA ILE A 44 42.70 9.19 -31.56
C ILE A 44 42.79 9.28 -33.10
N PRO A 45 43.59 8.42 -33.77
CA PRO A 45 43.87 8.59 -35.19
C PRO A 45 42.57 8.52 -36.00
N GLN A 46 42.24 9.63 -36.67
CA GLN A 46 41.16 9.68 -37.65
C GLN A 46 41.55 8.84 -38.88
N HIS A 47 41.25 7.55 -38.85
CA HIS A 47 41.53 6.66 -39.97
C HIS A 47 40.47 6.75 -41.07
N SER A 48 40.54 7.85 -41.83
CA SER A 48 40.03 7.94 -43.20
C SER A 48 40.89 7.06 -44.13
N SER A 49 40.82 5.74 -43.99
CA SER A 49 41.39 4.79 -44.96
C SER A 49 40.86 3.37 -44.75
N THR A 50 40.08 2.86 -45.70
CA THR A 50 39.59 1.48 -45.75
C THR A 50 40.67 0.50 -46.22
N LYS A 51 41.69 0.29 -45.39
CA LYS A 51 42.63 -0.84 -45.51
C LYS A 51 42.55 -1.69 -44.24
N GLN A 52 42.16 -2.95 -44.39
CA GLN A 52 42.15 -3.92 -43.29
C GLN A 52 43.59 -4.11 -42.78
N LYS A 53 43.84 -3.81 -41.50
CA LYS A 53 45.13 -4.06 -40.84
C LYS A 53 45.21 -5.53 -40.42
N THR A 54 46.30 -6.20 -40.75
CA THR A 54 46.58 -7.60 -40.37
C THR A 54 47.45 -7.74 -39.12
N TYR A 55 47.78 -6.63 -38.44
CA TYR A 55 48.67 -6.59 -37.28
C TYR A 55 48.09 -5.72 -36.17
N TYR A 56 48.18 -6.19 -34.92
CA TYR A 56 47.81 -5.42 -33.72
C TYR A 56 49.00 -4.62 -33.17
N THR A 57 48.75 -3.40 -32.71
CA THR A 57 49.74 -2.63 -31.94
C THR A 57 49.83 -3.12 -30.49
N ARG A 58 50.94 -2.80 -29.81
CA ARG A 58 51.12 -3.08 -28.37
C ARG A 58 49.99 -2.51 -27.51
N ARG A 59 49.42 -1.34 -27.87
CA ARG A 59 48.29 -0.73 -27.15
C ARG A 59 47.00 -1.54 -27.31
N GLU A 60 46.70 -2.01 -28.52
CA GLU A 60 45.53 -2.86 -28.78
C GLU A 60 45.67 -4.23 -28.09
N LEU A 61 46.87 -4.85 -28.09
CA LEU A 61 47.12 -6.10 -27.35
C LEU A 61 47.00 -5.94 -25.83
N HIS A 62 47.58 -4.87 -25.26
CA HIS A 62 47.39 -4.55 -23.83
C HIS A 62 45.91 -4.34 -23.48
N TYR A 63 45.14 -3.72 -24.39
CA TYR A 63 43.70 -3.51 -24.19
C TYR A 63 42.89 -4.80 -24.28
N LEU A 64 43.13 -5.65 -25.29
CA LEU A 64 42.51 -6.97 -25.40
C LEU A 64 42.78 -7.83 -24.16
N TYR A 65 44.00 -7.79 -23.61
CA TYR A 65 44.33 -8.51 -22.39
C TYR A 65 43.63 -7.92 -21.14
N PHE A 66 43.45 -6.59 -21.07
CA PHE A 66 42.60 -5.97 -20.05
C PHE A 66 41.12 -6.39 -20.16
N VAL A 67 40.53 -6.36 -21.36
CA VAL A 67 39.13 -6.77 -21.61
C VAL A 67 38.92 -8.22 -21.23
N HIS A 68 39.86 -9.10 -21.59
CA HIS A 68 39.83 -10.51 -21.17
C HIS A 68 39.93 -10.65 -19.64
N SER A 69 40.88 -9.96 -19.01
CA SER A 69 41.08 -10.00 -17.54
C SER A 69 39.83 -9.55 -16.78
N LEU A 70 39.21 -8.44 -17.21
CA LEU A 70 37.97 -7.91 -16.63
C LEU A 70 36.80 -8.90 -16.80
N SER A 71 36.67 -9.53 -17.97
CA SER A 71 35.63 -10.53 -18.23
C SER A 71 35.83 -11.81 -17.41
N VAL A 72 37.07 -12.28 -17.26
CA VAL A 72 37.41 -13.44 -16.42
C VAL A 72 37.10 -13.16 -14.95
N LEU A 73 37.53 -12.02 -14.40
CA LEU A 73 37.26 -11.66 -13.01
C LEU A 73 35.77 -11.43 -12.75
N GLY A 74 35.07 -10.73 -13.66
CA GLY A 74 33.63 -10.53 -13.56
C GLY A 74 32.84 -11.84 -13.53
N ARG A 75 33.23 -12.82 -14.37
CA ARG A 75 32.62 -14.17 -14.36
C ARG A 75 33.04 -14.99 -13.14
N LEU A 76 34.28 -14.89 -12.68
CA LEU A 76 34.78 -15.61 -11.50
C LEU A 76 33.96 -15.29 -10.25
N LEU A 77 33.62 -14.01 -10.04
CA LEU A 77 32.86 -13.54 -8.90
C LEU A 77 31.39 -14.03 -8.88
N ILE A 78 30.83 -14.46 -10.01
CA ILE A 78 29.47 -15.05 -10.07
C ILE A 78 29.45 -16.42 -9.36
N TYR A 79 30.52 -17.19 -9.43
CA TYR A 79 30.56 -18.54 -8.88
C TYR A 79 31.01 -18.57 -7.41
N LYS A 80 30.25 -19.28 -6.57
CA LYS A 80 30.52 -19.45 -5.12
C LYS A 80 31.94 -19.97 -4.82
N HIS A 81 32.46 -20.86 -5.67
CA HIS A 81 33.84 -21.37 -5.54
C HIS A 81 34.90 -20.37 -6.02
N GLY A 82 34.58 -19.49 -6.98
CA GLY A 82 35.47 -18.41 -7.41
C GLY A 82 35.62 -17.33 -6.34
N ARG A 83 34.53 -16.97 -5.65
CA ARG A 83 34.58 -16.04 -4.51
C ARG A 83 35.41 -16.56 -3.33
N LYS A 84 35.35 -17.87 -3.06
CA LYS A 84 36.18 -18.55 -2.04
C LYS A 84 37.69 -18.53 -2.29
N LEU A 85 38.16 -18.06 -3.46
CA LEU A 85 39.59 -17.86 -3.71
C LEU A 85 40.14 -16.59 -3.06
N PHE A 86 39.27 -15.67 -2.63
CA PHE A 86 39.64 -14.41 -2.00
C PHE A 86 39.66 -14.53 -0.46
N PRO A 87 40.53 -13.80 0.25
CA PRO A 87 41.40 -12.73 -0.26
C PRO A 87 42.73 -13.23 -0.85
N ILE A 88 43.20 -12.60 -1.94
CA ILE A 88 44.37 -13.03 -2.73
C ILE A 88 45.59 -12.12 -2.46
N LYS A 89 46.77 -12.71 -2.28
CA LYS A 89 48.03 -11.96 -2.18
C LYS A 89 48.59 -11.65 -3.58
N ILE A 90 48.84 -10.37 -3.86
CA ILE A 90 49.44 -9.87 -5.11
C ILE A 90 50.89 -9.49 -4.86
N LYS A 91 51.79 -9.66 -5.84
CA LYS A 91 53.24 -9.43 -5.63
C LYS A 91 53.57 -7.96 -5.33
N ASN A 92 52.82 -7.03 -5.93
CA ASN A 92 53.07 -5.59 -5.86
C ASN A 92 52.26 -4.87 -4.75
N LYS A 93 51.49 -5.59 -3.92
CA LYS A 93 50.77 -5.04 -2.76
C LYS A 93 51.18 -5.75 -1.47
N LYS A 94 51.26 -5.01 -0.36
CA LYS A 94 51.52 -5.58 0.98
C LYS A 94 50.29 -6.27 1.56
N GLU A 95 49.10 -5.76 1.24
CA GLU A 95 47.80 -6.22 1.73
C GLU A 95 47.20 -7.31 0.82
N LEU A 96 46.31 -8.13 1.39
CA LEU A 96 45.55 -9.13 0.64
C LEU A 96 44.35 -8.44 -0.01
N VAL A 97 44.13 -8.69 -1.31
CA VAL A 97 43.00 -8.12 -2.07
C VAL A 97 41.74 -8.93 -1.78
N SER A 98 40.73 -8.29 -1.21
CA SER A 98 39.44 -8.87 -0.82
C SER A 98 38.41 -8.89 -1.96
N LEU A 99 37.20 -9.44 -1.70
CA LEU A 99 36.08 -9.36 -2.64
C LEU A 99 35.62 -7.91 -2.88
N PRO A 100 35.39 -7.07 -1.85
CA PRO A 100 35.16 -5.64 -2.03
C PRO A 100 36.23 -4.93 -2.86
N ASP A 101 37.52 -5.26 -2.71
CA ASP A 101 38.59 -4.58 -3.45
C ASP A 101 38.50 -4.78 -4.98
N ILE A 102 38.00 -5.93 -5.43
CA ILE A 102 37.77 -6.19 -6.88
C ILE A 102 36.54 -5.43 -7.37
N VAL A 103 35.47 -5.36 -6.56
CA VAL A 103 34.28 -4.56 -6.89
C VAL A 103 34.62 -3.06 -6.92
N VAL A 104 35.40 -2.59 -5.95
CA VAL A 104 35.99 -1.24 -5.89
C VAL A 104 36.88 -0.98 -7.10
N LEU A 105 37.70 -1.95 -7.55
CA LEU A 105 38.49 -1.84 -8.78
C LEU A 105 37.58 -1.67 -10.02
N PHE A 106 36.50 -2.45 -10.16
CA PHE A 106 35.55 -2.29 -11.26
C PHE A 106 34.83 -0.93 -11.20
N SER A 107 34.36 -0.50 -10.03
CA SER A 107 33.76 0.83 -9.82
C SER A 107 34.75 1.95 -10.15
N ASN A 108 36.03 1.81 -9.78
CA ASN A 108 37.07 2.77 -10.13
C ASN A 108 37.35 2.82 -11.65
N ILE A 109 37.31 1.68 -12.35
CA ILE A 109 37.43 1.63 -13.82
C ILE A 109 36.21 2.31 -14.46
N MET A 110 35.00 2.02 -13.98
CA MET A 110 33.76 2.67 -14.45
C MET A 110 33.79 4.19 -14.27
N VAL A 111 34.38 4.68 -13.19
CA VAL A 111 34.39 6.11 -12.81
C VAL A 111 35.58 6.91 -13.35
N TYR A 112 36.73 6.27 -13.59
CA TYR A 112 37.98 6.96 -13.97
C TYR A 112 38.52 6.62 -15.36
N CYS A 113 37.90 5.69 -16.11
CA CYS A 113 38.23 5.39 -17.49
C CYS A 113 37.07 5.84 -18.41
N PRO A 114 37.04 7.12 -18.84
CA PRO A 114 35.87 7.71 -19.51
C PRO A 114 35.58 7.09 -20.88
N ASN A 115 34.32 7.19 -21.31
CA ASN A 115 33.93 6.89 -22.68
C ASN A 115 34.56 7.89 -23.65
N GLY A 116 35.06 7.42 -24.80
CA GLY A 116 35.49 8.29 -25.89
C GLY A 116 34.32 9.13 -26.44
N PRO A 117 34.59 10.31 -27.02
CA PRO A 117 33.53 11.22 -27.46
C PRO A 117 32.63 10.56 -28.50
N ARG A 118 31.34 10.42 -28.17
CA ARG A 118 30.32 9.84 -29.05
C ARG A 118 30.17 10.71 -30.31
N ARG A 119 30.51 10.16 -31.47
CA ARG A 119 29.85 10.53 -32.74
C ARG A 119 28.87 9.43 -33.11
N ALA A 120 27.70 9.82 -33.62
CA ALA A 120 26.65 8.88 -33.96
C ALA A 120 27.06 7.97 -35.12
N VAL A 121 27.21 6.67 -34.83
CA VAL A 121 27.34 5.60 -35.83
C VAL A 121 26.47 4.43 -35.35
N ALA A 122 25.63 3.93 -36.27
CA ALA A 122 24.77 2.74 -36.26
C ALA A 122 24.63 1.88 -34.99
N ALA A 123 23.38 1.49 -34.72
CA ALA A 123 23.06 0.34 -33.87
C ALA A 123 23.77 -0.95 -34.35
N TYR A 124 23.86 -1.94 -33.46
CA TYR A 124 24.47 -3.27 -33.68
C TYR A 124 26.01 -3.37 -33.72
N THR A 125 26.74 -2.42 -33.13
CA THR A 125 28.12 -2.68 -32.67
C THR A 125 28.24 -2.53 -31.16
N GLY A 126 28.79 -3.54 -30.49
CA GLY A 126 28.98 -3.54 -29.04
C GLY A 126 30.04 -2.53 -28.62
N SER A 127 29.73 -1.67 -27.66
CA SER A 127 30.66 -0.65 -27.17
C SER A 127 31.67 -1.27 -26.21
N TYR A 128 32.78 -1.78 -26.76
CA TYR A 128 33.95 -2.26 -26.02
C TYR A 128 34.74 -1.13 -25.33
N ALA A 129 34.05 -0.19 -24.66
CA ALA A 129 34.67 0.87 -23.86
C ALA A 129 34.91 0.38 -22.41
N PRO A 130 35.97 0.87 -21.72
CA PRO A 130 36.38 0.30 -20.43
C PRO A 130 35.31 0.41 -19.35
N SER A 131 34.64 1.56 -19.29
CA SER A 131 33.56 1.84 -18.33
C SER A 131 32.27 1.07 -18.67
N THR A 132 31.92 0.89 -19.95
CA THR A 132 30.80 0.03 -20.37
C THR A 132 31.03 -1.42 -19.94
N LEU A 133 32.24 -1.96 -20.15
CA LEU A 133 32.58 -3.34 -19.76
C LEU A 133 32.60 -3.53 -18.23
N ALA A 134 33.08 -2.53 -17.49
CA ALA A 134 33.04 -2.53 -16.02
C ALA A 134 31.59 -2.41 -15.49
N LEU A 135 30.76 -1.59 -16.14
CA LEU A 135 29.33 -1.46 -15.86
C LEU A 135 28.58 -2.78 -16.13
N GLU A 136 28.87 -3.47 -17.22
CA GLU A 136 28.29 -4.79 -17.51
C GLU A 136 28.71 -5.85 -16.48
N ALA A 137 29.98 -5.86 -16.07
CA ALA A 137 30.44 -6.72 -14.98
C ALA A 137 29.70 -6.41 -13.65
N LEU A 138 29.59 -5.14 -13.27
CA LEU A 138 28.87 -4.73 -12.07
C LEU A 138 27.36 -5.04 -12.14
N ARG A 139 26.72 -4.85 -13.31
CA ARG A 139 25.32 -5.24 -13.54
C ARG A 139 25.09 -6.73 -13.32
N MET A 140 25.92 -7.60 -13.91
CA MET A 140 25.82 -9.06 -13.71
C MET A 140 25.94 -9.45 -12.23
N LEU A 141 26.78 -8.77 -11.45
CA LEU A 141 26.91 -9.01 -10.01
C LEU A 141 25.69 -8.49 -9.23
N CYS A 142 25.12 -7.34 -9.61
CA CYS A 142 23.92 -6.77 -8.99
C CYS A 142 22.65 -7.58 -9.26
N ASP A 143 22.47 -8.06 -10.50
CA ASP A 143 21.24 -8.75 -10.93
C ASP A 143 21.14 -10.17 -10.29
N CYS A 144 22.23 -10.70 -9.73
CA CYS A 144 22.31 -12.00 -9.05
C CYS A 144 22.13 -11.90 -7.51
N LYS A 145 20.88 -11.93 -7.05
CA LYS A 145 20.49 -11.67 -5.64
C LYS A 145 21.25 -12.47 -4.57
N GLU A 146 21.59 -13.73 -4.82
CA GLU A 146 22.15 -14.65 -3.81
C GLU A 146 23.52 -14.25 -3.26
N PHE A 147 24.29 -13.44 -4.00
CA PHE A 147 25.67 -13.10 -3.63
C PHE A 147 26.05 -11.64 -3.82
N ALA A 148 25.14 -10.78 -4.27
CA ALA A 148 25.33 -9.34 -4.20
C ALA A 148 25.64 -8.88 -2.75
N GLY A 149 25.11 -9.58 -1.73
CA GLY A 149 25.48 -9.40 -0.32
C GLY A 149 26.92 -9.77 0.04
N GLU A 150 27.54 -10.73 -0.63
CA GLU A 150 28.94 -11.16 -0.35
C GLU A 150 29.98 -10.22 -1.01
N CYS A 151 29.58 -9.39 -1.99
CA CYS A 151 30.50 -8.61 -2.84
C CYS A 151 30.18 -7.10 -2.90
N LEU A 152 28.91 -6.73 -3.11
CA LEU A 152 28.49 -5.36 -3.43
C LEU A 152 27.98 -4.59 -2.20
N TYR A 153 27.32 -5.27 -1.25
CA TYR A 153 26.71 -4.62 -0.09
C TYR A 153 27.73 -4.43 1.04
N THR A 154 28.79 -3.66 0.76
CA THR A 154 29.76 -3.19 1.75
C THR A 154 29.94 -1.68 1.67
N GLY A 155 30.22 -1.03 2.81
CA GLY A 155 30.37 0.41 2.94
C GLY A 155 31.42 0.97 1.99
N VAL A 156 32.55 0.27 1.82
CA VAL A 156 33.66 0.67 0.93
C VAL A 156 33.23 0.77 -0.54
N VAL A 157 32.34 -0.12 -1.00
CA VAL A 157 31.79 -0.08 -2.37
C VAL A 157 30.84 1.11 -2.52
N ILE A 158 29.97 1.35 -1.53
CA ILE A 158 29.04 2.48 -1.52
C ILE A 158 29.78 3.82 -1.47
N GLU A 159 30.76 3.97 -0.57
CA GLU A 159 31.61 5.15 -0.50
C GLU A 159 32.35 5.40 -1.82
N THR A 160 32.88 4.35 -2.47
CA THR A 160 33.54 4.46 -3.78
C THR A 160 32.59 5.02 -4.85
N LEU A 161 31.34 4.54 -4.89
CA LEU A 161 30.31 5.02 -5.83
C LEU A 161 29.82 6.44 -5.50
N LEU A 162 29.76 6.82 -4.22
CA LEU A 162 29.29 8.15 -3.77
C LEU A 162 30.38 9.22 -3.75
N ASN A 163 31.67 8.86 -3.78
CA ASN A 163 32.81 9.78 -3.74
C ASN A 163 32.77 10.87 -4.85
N PRO A 164 32.41 10.57 -6.13
CA PRO A 164 32.23 11.61 -7.15
C PRO A 164 31.08 12.58 -6.81
N ILE A 165 29.95 12.05 -6.35
CA ILE A 165 28.75 12.82 -5.99
C ILE A 165 29.05 13.75 -4.79
N GLN A 166 29.73 13.25 -3.76
CA GLN A 166 30.19 14.06 -2.63
C GLN A 166 31.11 15.21 -3.05
N LYS A 167 32.00 14.99 -4.02
CA LYS A 167 32.93 16.02 -4.51
C LYS A 167 32.19 17.15 -5.25
N LEU A 168 31.21 16.79 -6.08
CA LEU A 168 30.31 17.74 -6.74
C LEU A 168 29.49 18.54 -5.73
N LEU A 169 28.85 17.87 -4.75
CA LEU A 169 28.08 18.51 -3.68
C LEU A 169 28.90 19.53 -2.87
N LYS A 170 30.19 19.23 -2.64
CA LYS A 170 31.13 20.08 -1.89
C LYS A 170 31.77 21.18 -2.74
N GLY A 171 31.32 21.40 -3.97
CA GLY A 171 31.77 22.49 -4.86
C GLY A 171 33.25 22.43 -5.27
N LYS A 172 33.96 21.33 -4.98
CA LYS A 172 35.38 21.19 -5.30
C LYS A 172 35.53 20.87 -6.78
N LYS A 173 36.31 21.67 -7.51
CA LYS A 173 36.76 21.33 -8.88
C LYS A 173 37.39 19.93 -8.85
N THR A 174 36.72 18.96 -9.44
CA THR A 174 37.25 17.61 -9.58
C THR A 174 38.38 17.63 -10.59
N HIS A 175 39.53 17.02 -10.25
CA HIS A 175 40.62 16.74 -11.21
C HIS A 175 40.24 15.68 -12.28
N VAL A 176 38.95 15.35 -12.35
CA VAL A 176 38.34 14.42 -13.28
C VAL A 176 37.13 15.15 -13.85
N ASN A 177 37.02 15.22 -15.18
CA ASN A 177 35.76 15.53 -15.83
C ASN A 177 34.83 14.35 -15.56
N CYS A 178 34.08 14.39 -14.45
CA CYS A 178 33.07 13.39 -14.15
C CYS A 178 31.87 13.69 -15.05
N ASP A 179 31.91 13.13 -16.26
CA ASP A 179 30.90 13.36 -17.29
C ASP A 179 29.55 12.77 -16.88
N GLU A 180 28.49 13.31 -17.47
CA GLU A 180 27.12 12.90 -17.15
C GLU A 180 26.86 11.43 -17.48
N SER A 181 27.57 10.84 -18.46
CA SER A 181 27.46 9.41 -18.73
C SER A 181 28.03 8.57 -17.59
N THR A 182 29.15 8.97 -16.98
CA THR A 182 29.69 8.36 -15.76
C THR A 182 28.71 8.49 -14.58
N LEU A 183 28.10 9.67 -14.38
CA LEU A 183 27.10 9.86 -13.32
C LEU A 183 25.84 9.00 -13.53
N ILE A 184 25.39 8.83 -14.78
CA ILE A 184 24.29 7.90 -15.14
C ILE A 184 24.71 6.44 -14.87
N CYS A 185 25.97 6.05 -15.15
CA CYS A 185 26.47 4.71 -14.83
C CYS A 185 26.49 4.44 -13.31
N ILE A 186 26.88 5.44 -12.50
CA ILE A 186 26.80 5.35 -11.03
C ILE A 186 25.34 5.18 -10.58
N ALA A 187 24.41 5.98 -11.12
CA ALA A 187 22.99 5.87 -10.80
C ALA A 187 22.38 4.51 -11.17
N ASP A 188 22.73 3.95 -12.34
CA ASP A 188 22.25 2.65 -12.81
C ASP A 188 22.73 1.47 -11.94
N ILE A 189 23.89 1.58 -11.29
CA ILE A 189 24.35 0.63 -10.27
C ILE A 189 23.69 0.89 -8.90
N LEU A 190 23.64 2.15 -8.44
CA LEU A 190 23.00 2.50 -7.16
C LEU A 190 21.52 2.11 -7.14
N ALA A 191 20.80 2.23 -8.25
CA ALA A 191 19.40 1.82 -8.36
C ALA A 191 19.23 0.31 -8.20
N ARG A 192 20.15 -0.52 -8.71
CA ARG A 192 20.11 -1.99 -8.49
C ARG A 192 20.48 -2.39 -7.07
N ILE A 193 21.38 -1.64 -6.43
CA ILE A 193 21.68 -1.83 -5.01
C ILE A 193 20.44 -1.48 -4.16
N ALA A 194 19.76 -0.37 -4.47
CA ALA A 194 18.56 0.08 -3.77
C ALA A 194 17.29 -0.76 -4.03
N SER A 195 17.19 -1.46 -5.18
CA SER A 195 16.02 -2.30 -5.48
C SER A 195 16.03 -3.65 -4.72
N ILE A 196 17.16 -4.04 -4.13
CA ILE A 196 17.32 -5.25 -3.32
C ILE A 196 17.46 -4.88 -1.85
N GLU A 197 16.77 -5.63 -0.98
CA GLU A 197 16.62 -5.34 0.45
C GLU A 197 17.93 -5.08 1.20
N GLY A 198 18.95 -5.93 1.04
CA GLY A 198 20.24 -5.77 1.71
C GLY A 198 20.97 -4.49 1.31
N GLY A 199 21.00 -4.20 -0.01
CA GLY A 199 21.62 -2.98 -0.53
C GLY A 199 20.83 -1.72 -0.16
N ARG A 200 19.49 -1.78 -0.12
CA ARG A 200 18.64 -0.71 0.41
C ARG A 200 18.89 -0.44 1.88
N SER A 201 18.97 -1.49 2.70
CA SER A 201 19.25 -1.37 4.14
C SER A 201 20.61 -0.70 4.39
N LEU A 202 21.64 -1.09 3.62
CA LEU A 202 22.95 -0.46 3.66
C LEU A 202 22.92 1.02 3.24
N LEU A 203 22.15 1.38 2.20
CA LEU A 203 21.99 2.77 1.77
C LEU A 203 21.22 3.63 2.77
N LEU A 204 20.24 3.05 3.50
CA LEU A 204 19.40 3.74 4.48
C LEU A 204 20.03 3.86 5.88
N TYR A 205 20.88 2.90 6.29
CA TYR A 205 21.37 2.80 7.68
C TYR A 205 22.89 2.62 7.82
N GLY A 206 23.64 2.37 6.75
CA GLY A 206 25.06 2.04 6.81
C GLY A 206 25.33 0.57 7.21
N GLU A 207 26.59 0.26 7.50
CA GLU A 207 26.98 -1.05 8.04
C GLU A 207 26.72 -1.08 9.56
N LYS A 208 26.21 -2.21 10.06
CA LYS A 208 25.97 -2.41 11.50
C LYS A 208 27.27 -2.79 12.23
N VAL A 209 28.13 -1.80 12.48
CA VAL A 209 29.36 -1.92 13.27
C VAL A 209 29.49 -0.73 14.23
N ASP A 210 30.07 -0.95 15.41
CA ASP A 210 30.02 -0.03 16.54
C ASP A 210 30.78 1.31 16.37
N CYS A 211 30.28 2.30 17.10
CA CYS A 211 30.92 3.53 17.60
C CYS A 211 32.08 4.20 16.82
N GLY A 212 31.87 5.48 16.48
CA GLY A 212 32.93 6.49 16.61
C GLY A 212 33.17 7.42 15.42
N LYS A 213 32.49 7.22 14.29
CA LYS A 213 32.58 8.13 13.13
C LYS A 213 31.21 8.36 12.51
N GLU A 214 30.92 9.61 12.19
CA GLU A 214 29.75 10.02 11.39
C GLU A 214 29.98 9.64 9.91
N SER A 215 29.86 8.34 9.58
CA SER A 215 29.82 7.89 8.20
C SER A 215 28.56 8.46 7.53
N THR A 216 28.71 9.47 6.67
CA THR A 216 27.59 10.14 6.01
C THR A 216 26.74 9.14 5.23
N ILE A 217 25.55 8.83 5.76
CA ILE A 217 24.69 7.73 5.28
C ILE A 217 24.31 7.96 3.81
N GLY A 218 24.40 6.90 3.00
CA GLY A 218 24.35 6.99 1.54
C GLY A 218 23.08 7.69 1.00
N VAL A 219 21.93 7.39 1.61
CA VAL A 219 20.64 8.03 1.31
C VAL A 219 20.69 9.56 1.39
N HIS A 220 21.34 10.14 2.40
CA HIS A 220 21.38 11.60 2.59
C HIS A 220 22.17 12.30 1.47
N ILE A 221 23.25 11.67 1.00
CA ILE A 221 24.07 12.16 -0.12
C ILE A 221 23.27 12.11 -1.42
N ILE A 222 22.59 10.98 -1.67
CA ILE A 222 21.78 10.77 -2.88
C ILE A 222 20.60 11.76 -2.91
N ALA A 223 19.88 11.90 -1.79
CA ALA A 223 18.73 12.79 -1.67
C ALA A 223 19.11 14.27 -1.82
N GLN A 224 20.19 14.71 -1.18
CA GLN A 224 20.69 16.09 -1.32
C GLN A 224 21.17 16.39 -2.75
N PHE A 225 21.83 15.43 -3.40
CA PHE A 225 22.25 15.57 -4.80
C PHE A 225 21.02 15.63 -5.73
N CYS A 226 20.03 14.75 -5.55
CA CYS A 226 18.81 14.77 -6.35
C CYS A 226 18.02 16.07 -6.20
N LYS A 227 17.91 16.64 -4.98
CA LYS A 227 17.26 17.93 -4.75
C LYS A 227 17.99 19.07 -5.48
N LYS A 228 19.31 19.19 -5.30
CA LYS A 228 20.11 20.20 -6.02
C LYS A 228 20.08 20.03 -7.55
N LEU A 229 20.05 18.79 -8.04
CA LEU A 229 19.99 18.48 -9.47
C LEU A 229 18.61 18.85 -10.07
N LEU A 230 17.52 18.67 -9.33
CA LEU A 230 16.17 19.13 -9.72
C LEU A 230 16.05 20.66 -9.74
N ASN A 231 16.62 21.33 -8.74
CA ASN A 231 16.67 22.79 -8.62
C ASN A 231 17.62 23.47 -9.61
N GLU A 232 18.53 22.71 -10.23
CA GLU A 232 19.62 23.20 -11.09
C GLU A 232 20.75 23.96 -10.33
N ASP A 233 20.81 23.78 -9.00
CA ASP A 233 21.80 24.33 -8.03
C ASP A 233 23.26 23.81 -8.25
N ILE A 234 23.59 23.28 -9.43
CA ILE A 234 24.89 22.67 -9.75
C ILE A 234 25.44 23.30 -11.05
N PRO A 235 26.15 24.44 -10.98
CA PRO A 235 26.63 25.18 -12.17
C PRO A 235 27.55 24.41 -13.12
N ALA A 236 28.04 23.24 -12.72
CA ALA A 236 28.84 22.35 -13.57
C ALA A 236 28.00 21.50 -14.55
N LEU A 237 26.66 21.49 -14.42
CA LEU A 237 25.75 20.61 -15.16
C LEU A 237 24.58 21.37 -15.85
N SER A 238 24.42 22.67 -15.60
CA SER A 238 23.23 23.44 -15.98
C SER A 238 22.98 23.59 -17.50
N ASN A 239 23.97 23.31 -18.36
CA ASN A 239 23.94 23.62 -19.79
C ASN A 239 24.02 22.37 -20.69
N SER A 240 23.58 21.19 -20.24
CA SER A 240 23.71 19.93 -21.00
C SER A 240 22.40 19.35 -21.52
N GLU A 241 22.42 18.89 -22.78
CA GLU A 241 21.37 18.08 -23.43
C GLU A 241 21.06 16.78 -22.66
N ILE A 242 22.03 16.25 -21.89
CA ILE A 242 21.90 14.98 -21.16
C ILE A 242 21.28 15.20 -19.76
N LEU A 243 21.11 16.46 -19.32
CA LEU A 243 20.61 16.80 -17.98
C LEU A 243 19.25 16.15 -17.62
N PRO A 244 18.23 16.04 -18.51
CA PRO A 244 16.98 15.33 -18.20
C PRO A 244 17.19 13.81 -17.96
N LEU A 245 18.12 13.18 -18.68
CA LEU A 245 18.48 11.77 -18.49
C LEU A 245 19.25 11.56 -17.18
N LEU A 246 20.09 12.53 -16.79
CA LEU A 246 20.76 12.51 -15.49
C LEU A 246 19.76 12.72 -14.33
N LYS A 247 18.84 13.70 -14.46
CA LYS A 247 17.76 13.94 -13.49
C LYS A 247 16.92 12.68 -13.27
N SER A 248 16.33 12.13 -14.35
CA SER A 248 15.52 10.89 -14.28
C SER A 248 16.29 9.71 -13.67
N SER A 249 17.58 9.54 -14.00
CA SER A 249 18.42 8.48 -13.42
C SER A 249 18.55 8.61 -11.89
N PHE A 250 18.82 9.81 -11.36
CA PHE A 250 18.96 10.00 -9.90
C PHE A 250 17.63 10.01 -9.14
N ILE A 251 16.54 10.49 -9.76
CA ILE A 251 15.19 10.33 -9.20
C ILE A 251 14.83 8.83 -9.11
N PHE A 252 15.20 8.04 -10.12
CA PHE A 252 15.00 6.58 -10.11
C PHE A 252 15.78 5.87 -8.99
N VAL A 253 17.02 6.30 -8.67
CA VAL A 253 17.74 5.81 -7.47
C VAL A 253 16.95 6.13 -6.20
N CYS A 254 16.42 7.35 -6.08
CA CYS A 254 15.60 7.74 -4.92
C CYS A 254 14.32 6.89 -4.83
N ARG A 255 13.66 6.61 -5.97
CA ARG A 255 12.44 5.79 -6.07
C ARG A 255 12.60 4.41 -5.47
N GLN A 256 13.71 3.72 -5.75
CA GLN A 256 14.00 2.39 -5.20
C GLN A 256 14.11 2.37 -3.66
N MET A 257 14.20 3.54 -3.02
CA MET A 257 14.11 3.71 -1.57
C MET A 257 12.74 4.24 -1.12
N TYR A 258 12.24 5.36 -1.66
CA TYR A 258 11.00 6.00 -1.18
C TYR A 258 9.71 5.23 -1.51
N HIS A 259 9.73 4.23 -2.39
CA HIS A 259 8.57 3.34 -2.61
C HIS A 259 8.31 2.38 -1.40
N THR A 260 9.10 2.46 -0.33
CA THR A 260 8.94 1.68 0.91
C THR A 260 8.65 2.60 2.09
N CYS A 261 7.89 2.12 3.08
CA CYS A 261 7.57 2.93 4.26
C CYS A 261 8.85 3.37 5.00
N GLU A 262 9.77 2.44 5.24
CA GLU A 262 11.08 2.67 5.89
C GLU A 262 11.87 3.77 5.16
N GLY A 263 12.01 3.66 3.84
CA GLY A 263 12.76 4.62 3.03
C GLY A 263 12.07 5.98 2.94
N LEU A 264 10.73 6.01 2.79
CA LEU A 264 9.99 7.27 2.69
C LEU A 264 10.20 8.17 3.92
N GLN A 265 10.21 7.61 5.13
CA GLN A 265 10.44 8.39 6.35
C GLN A 265 11.80 9.13 6.32
N VAL A 266 12.83 8.53 5.74
CA VAL A 266 14.16 9.15 5.57
C VAL A 266 14.17 10.21 4.46
N PHE A 267 13.27 10.10 3.47
CA PHE A 267 13.14 11.05 2.36
C PHE A 267 12.23 12.26 2.64
N ILE A 268 11.36 12.22 3.65
CA ILE A 268 10.45 13.33 4.00
C ILE A 268 11.18 14.67 4.19
N PRO A 269 12.29 14.79 4.95
CA PRO A 269 13.00 16.06 5.14
C PRO A 269 13.56 16.68 3.85
N TYR A 270 13.62 15.93 2.76
CA TYR A 270 14.07 16.42 1.46
C TYR A 270 12.93 16.94 0.57
N GLN A 271 11.67 16.66 0.89
CA GLN A 271 10.50 17.10 0.12
C GLN A 271 10.60 16.78 -1.39
N LEU A 272 11.17 15.62 -1.77
CA LEU A 272 11.38 15.31 -3.18
C LEU A 272 10.09 15.28 -4.00
N HIS A 273 8.94 14.97 -3.38
CA HIS A 273 7.62 15.05 -4.04
C HIS A 273 7.30 16.47 -4.51
N GLU A 274 7.57 17.50 -3.70
CA GLU A 274 7.43 18.91 -4.09
C GLU A 274 8.38 19.27 -5.25
N CYS A 275 9.67 18.92 -5.13
CA CYS A 275 10.68 19.27 -6.15
C CYS A 275 10.43 18.58 -7.51
N ILE A 276 9.97 17.32 -7.49
CA ILE A 276 9.60 16.58 -8.71
C ILE A 276 8.32 17.19 -9.32
N ALA A 277 7.33 17.57 -8.50
CA ALA A 277 6.11 18.22 -8.97
C ALA A 277 6.37 19.64 -9.53
N GLU A 278 7.27 20.41 -8.95
CA GLU A 278 7.68 21.71 -9.49
C GLU A 278 8.39 21.55 -10.84
N ALA A 279 9.30 20.57 -10.96
CA ALA A 279 9.92 20.22 -12.24
C ALA A 279 8.91 19.75 -13.29
N TRP A 280 7.86 19.02 -12.88
CA TRP A 280 6.76 18.63 -13.77
C TRP A 280 5.95 19.83 -14.24
N ARG A 281 5.49 20.71 -13.35
CA ARG A 281 4.77 21.94 -13.73
C ARG A 281 5.60 22.83 -14.67
N LYS A 282 6.92 22.95 -14.43
CA LYS A 282 7.86 23.64 -15.35
C LYS A 282 7.93 22.98 -16.72
N THR A 283 7.87 21.66 -16.79
CA THR A 283 7.90 20.88 -18.05
C THR A 283 6.59 21.04 -18.83
N VAL A 284 5.43 20.96 -18.17
CA VAL A 284 4.11 21.18 -18.79
C VAL A 284 4.03 22.59 -19.38
N LEU A 285 4.43 23.63 -18.63
CA LEU A 285 4.45 25.02 -19.09
C LEU A 285 5.39 25.27 -20.30
N LEU A 286 6.34 24.38 -20.58
CA LEU A 286 7.15 24.42 -21.79
C LEU A 286 6.46 23.69 -22.95
N SER A 287 5.81 22.54 -22.69
CA SER A 287 5.05 21.79 -23.71
C SER A 287 3.78 22.51 -24.18
N GLU A 288 3.14 23.32 -23.33
CA GLU A 288 2.00 24.17 -23.72
C GLU A 288 2.42 25.35 -24.61
N ARG A 289 3.71 25.73 -24.57
CA ARG A 289 4.25 26.89 -25.32
C ARG A 289 4.75 26.55 -26.72
N THR A 290 4.87 25.27 -27.08
CA THR A 290 5.09 24.88 -28.48
C THR A 290 3.78 25.00 -29.27
N PRO A 291 3.66 25.94 -30.23
CA PRO A 291 2.41 26.14 -30.95
C PRO A 291 2.08 24.93 -31.83
N THR A 292 0.79 24.60 -31.97
CA THR A 292 0.32 23.60 -32.94
C THR A 292 0.83 23.95 -34.35
N PRO A 293 1.53 23.03 -35.05
CA PRO A 293 2.06 23.31 -36.37
C PRO A 293 0.93 23.55 -37.36
N VAL A 294 0.96 24.69 -38.05
CA VAL A 294 -0.03 25.02 -39.09
C VAL A 294 0.12 24.04 -40.24
N THR A 295 -0.97 23.35 -40.58
CA THR A 295 -1.02 22.40 -41.71
C THR A 295 -0.69 23.09 -43.03
N GLY A 296 0.54 22.94 -43.50
CA GLY A 296 1.00 23.50 -44.78
C GLY A 296 2.52 23.56 -44.98
N THR A 297 3.33 23.55 -43.92
CA THR A 297 4.81 23.67 -44.03
C THR A 297 5.55 22.41 -43.57
N PHE A 298 6.19 21.72 -44.52
CA PHE A 298 7.05 20.56 -44.25
C PHE A 298 8.49 21.00 -43.89
N SER A 299 8.75 21.30 -42.62
CA SER A 299 10.09 21.55 -42.07
C SER A 299 10.66 20.32 -41.34
N LEU A 300 11.32 19.43 -42.08
CA LEU A 300 11.94 18.21 -41.56
C LEU A 300 13.31 18.46 -40.87
N SER A 301 13.31 19.12 -39.71
CA SER A 301 14.51 19.23 -38.84
C SER A 301 14.19 19.64 -37.40
N SER A 302 15.02 19.18 -36.45
CA SER A 302 15.05 19.41 -34.98
C SER A 302 13.75 19.21 -34.19
N GLY A 303 12.70 20.00 -34.41
CA GLY A 303 11.58 20.16 -33.46
C GLY A 303 10.77 18.89 -33.13
N SER A 304 10.84 17.85 -33.98
CA SER A 304 10.22 16.55 -33.72
C SER A 304 10.98 15.69 -32.70
N GLN A 305 12.26 15.93 -32.45
CA GLN A 305 13.04 15.20 -31.44
C GLN A 305 12.97 15.86 -30.06
N GLU A 306 12.94 17.19 -30.00
CA GLU A 306 12.81 17.95 -28.75
C GLU A 306 11.44 17.74 -28.08
N SER A 307 10.37 17.69 -28.89
CA SER A 307 9.01 17.37 -28.41
C SER A 307 8.90 15.94 -27.87
N LEU A 308 9.45 14.94 -28.58
CA LEU A 308 9.53 13.55 -28.08
C LEU A 308 10.36 13.44 -26.79
N GLY A 309 11.48 14.16 -26.69
CA GLY A 309 12.30 14.20 -25.48
C GLY A 309 11.57 14.84 -24.29
N THR A 310 10.82 15.92 -24.53
CA THR A 310 10.03 16.61 -23.51
C THR A 310 8.91 15.73 -22.97
N MET A 311 8.15 15.05 -23.84
CA MET A 311 7.12 14.09 -23.44
C MET A 311 7.70 12.92 -22.65
N ALA A 312 8.84 12.35 -23.06
CA ALA A 312 9.49 11.26 -22.33
C ALA A 312 10.01 11.69 -20.95
N TRP A 313 10.43 12.94 -20.79
CA TRP A 313 10.80 13.52 -19.51
C TRP A 313 9.57 13.78 -18.61
N GLU A 314 8.46 14.26 -19.18
CA GLU A 314 7.20 14.41 -18.44
C GLU A 314 6.64 13.07 -17.95
N GLU A 315 6.57 12.05 -18.83
CA GLU A 315 6.21 10.68 -18.45
C GLU A 315 7.12 10.16 -17.32
N SER A 316 8.43 10.45 -17.38
CA SER A 316 9.38 10.05 -16.34
C SER A 316 9.15 10.79 -15.01
N LEU A 317 8.63 12.02 -15.01
CA LEU A 317 8.30 12.74 -13.78
C LEU A 317 7.01 12.19 -13.16
N LEU A 318 5.97 11.96 -13.98
CA LEU A 318 4.70 11.37 -13.54
C LEU A 318 4.87 9.96 -12.98
N ASP A 319 5.71 9.10 -13.58
CA ASP A 319 6.00 7.75 -13.06
C ASP A 319 6.66 7.81 -11.67
N ASN A 320 7.57 8.77 -11.44
CA ASN A 320 8.23 8.93 -10.14
C ASN A 320 7.29 9.54 -9.09
N LEU A 321 6.43 10.51 -9.46
CA LEU A 321 5.37 11.01 -8.56
C LEU A 321 4.39 9.90 -8.18
N LEU A 322 3.90 9.12 -9.14
CA LEU A 322 3.02 7.97 -8.93
C LEU A 322 3.60 6.97 -7.93
N ASN A 323 4.93 6.79 -7.88
CA ASN A 323 5.58 5.85 -6.98
C ASN A 323 5.54 6.25 -5.49
N PHE A 324 5.18 7.50 -5.16
CA PHE A 324 4.84 7.83 -3.77
C PHE A 324 3.54 7.13 -3.32
N ALA A 325 2.60 6.86 -4.24
CA ALA A 325 1.40 6.06 -3.95
C ALA A 325 1.68 4.56 -3.67
N ALA A 326 2.94 4.13 -3.63
CA ALA A 326 3.29 2.79 -3.15
C ALA A 326 3.08 2.61 -1.63
N THR A 327 2.88 3.70 -0.86
CA THR A 327 2.63 3.68 0.60
C THR A 327 1.54 4.68 1.00
N PRO A 328 0.85 4.51 2.15
CA PRO A 328 -0.24 5.41 2.55
C PRO A 328 0.21 6.85 2.85
N LYS A 329 1.32 7.04 3.58
CA LYS A 329 1.93 8.37 3.82
C LYS A 329 2.41 9.04 2.53
N GLY A 330 2.92 8.23 1.59
CA GLY A 330 3.35 8.73 0.29
C GLY A 330 2.17 9.16 -0.61
N LEU A 331 1.01 8.49 -0.54
CA LEU A 331 -0.19 8.93 -1.26
C LEU A 331 -0.68 10.30 -0.78
N LEU A 332 -0.61 10.59 0.53
CA LEU A 332 -0.90 11.94 1.05
C LEU A 332 0.05 12.98 0.43
N HIS A 333 1.36 12.70 0.44
CA HIS A 333 2.34 13.59 -0.20
C HIS A 333 2.12 13.75 -1.70
N LEU A 334 1.73 12.71 -2.43
CA LEU A 334 1.33 12.80 -3.84
C LEU A 334 0.10 13.71 -4.01
N HIS A 335 -0.93 13.54 -3.18
CA HIS A 335 -2.11 14.40 -3.21
C HIS A 335 -1.74 15.87 -2.97
N GLN A 336 -0.87 16.17 -1.99
CA GLN A 336 -0.37 17.52 -1.71
C GLN A 336 0.37 18.17 -2.89
N THR A 337 0.90 17.41 -3.85
CA THR A 337 1.47 17.99 -5.09
C THR A 337 0.42 18.50 -6.09
N GLY A 338 -0.84 18.10 -5.94
CA GLY A 338 -1.92 18.33 -6.91
C GLY A 338 -1.91 17.39 -8.13
N ALA A 339 -0.79 16.72 -8.44
CA ALA A 339 -0.59 15.93 -9.67
C ALA A 339 -1.28 14.54 -9.67
N ILE A 340 -2.22 14.28 -8.76
CA ILE A 340 -2.81 12.95 -8.53
C ILE A 340 -3.64 12.48 -9.73
N ASN A 341 -4.38 13.37 -10.42
CA ASN A 341 -5.19 12.99 -11.57
C ASN A 341 -4.29 12.56 -12.74
N GLU A 342 -3.21 13.29 -12.95
CA GLU A 342 -2.27 13.17 -14.04
C GLU A 342 -1.41 11.90 -13.86
N CYS A 343 -1.00 11.61 -12.62
CA CYS A 343 -0.36 10.34 -12.26
C CYS A 343 -1.30 9.13 -12.43
N VAL A 344 -2.60 9.26 -12.12
CA VAL A 344 -3.58 8.19 -12.33
C VAL A 344 -3.93 8.00 -13.81
N ASN A 345 -4.02 9.07 -14.59
CA ASN A 345 -4.16 9.02 -16.05
C ASN A 345 -2.95 8.31 -16.70
N TYR A 346 -1.73 8.63 -16.25
CA TYR A 346 -0.50 7.96 -16.66
C TYR A 346 -0.51 6.46 -16.32
N MET A 347 -0.88 6.12 -15.09
CA MET A 347 -1.05 4.74 -14.63
C MET A 347 -2.03 3.95 -15.51
N PHE A 348 -3.19 4.53 -15.81
CA PHE A 348 -4.22 3.88 -16.66
C PHE A 348 -3.77 3.72 -18.11
N SER A 349 -3.11 4.73 -18.69
CA SER A 349 -2.48 4.66 -20.03
C SER A 349 -1.50 3.49 -20.14
N ARG A 350 -0.69 3.25 -19.11
CA ARG A 350 0.27 2.13 -19.05
C ARG A 350 -0.39 0.78 -18.74
N PHE A 351 -1.42 0.77 -17.90
CA PHE A 351 -2.22 -0.43 -17.58
C PHE A 351 -2.90 -0.99 -18.84
N ASN A 352 -3.54 -0.14 -19.64
CA ASN A 352 -4.18 -0.54 -20.90
C ASN A 352 -3.16 -1.09 -21.91
N LYS A 353 -1.95 -0.51 -21.95
CA LYS A 353 -0.80 -1.00 -22.74
C LYS A 353 -0.10 -2.23 -22.13
N LYS A 354 -0.58 -2.76 -20.99
CA LYS A 354 -0.03 -3.90 -20.23
C LYS A 354 1.46 -3.77 -19.89
N LEU A 355 1.93 -2.54 -19.67
CA LEU A 355 3.34 -2.24 -19.40
C LEU A 355 3.73 -2.51 -17.94
N GLN A 356 4.98 -2.93 -17.73
CA GLN A 356 5.55 -3.10 -16.39
C GLN A 356 5.81 -1.75 -15.70
N VAL A 357 5.77 -1.76 -14.37
CA VAL A 357 5.91 -0.59 -13.48
C VAL A 357 7.35 -0.06 -13.45
N SER A 358 8.36 -0.95 -13.49
CA SER A 358 9.75 -0.60 -13.77
C SER A 358 10.54 -1.83 -14.23
N ARG A 359 11.82 -1.64 -14.57
CA ARG A 359 12.77 -2.74 -14.83
C ARG A 359 13.10 -3.57 -13.59
N CYS A 360 12.81 -3.07 -12.38
CA CYS A 360 13.14 -3.73 -11.11
C CYS A 360 11.92 -4.42 -10.47
N GLU A 361 10.71 -3.99 -10.81
CA GLU A 361 9.45 -4.45 -10.21
C GLU A 361 8.75 -5.48 -11.10
N LYS A 362 8.66 -6.73 -10.64
CA LYS A 362 7.99 -7.82 -11.36
C LYS A 362 6.46 -7.79 -11.29
N PHE A 363 5.90 -6.97 -10.39
CA PHE A 363 4.46 -6.90 -10.12
C PHE A 363 3.84 -5.66 -10.79
N GLY A 364 2.58 -5.77 -11.22
CA GLY A 364 1.86 -4.69 -11.89
C GLY A 364 1.33 -3.62 -10.93
N TYR A 365 0.72 -2.57 -11.50
CA TYR A 365 0.16 -1.42 -10.77
C TYR A 365 -0.95 -1.73 -9.75
N GLY A 366 -1.39 -2.99 -9.58
CA GLY A 366 -2.50 -3.37 -8.68
C GLY A 366 -2.36 -2.82 -7.26
N VAL A 367 -1.17 -2.94 -6.66
CA VAL A 367 -0.88 -2.39 -5.33
C VAL A 367 -1.05 -0.86 -5.28
N MET A 368 -0.60 -0.14 -6.32
CA MET A 368 -0.77 1.32 -6.40
C MET A 368 -2.24 1.70 -6.61
N VAL A 369 -2.97 0.99 -7.47
CA VAL A 369 -4.43 1.14 -7.63
C VAL A 369 -5.13 0.95 -6.29
N THR A 370 -4.75 -0.04 -5.48
CA THR A 370 -5.36 -0.26 -4.16
C THR A 370 -5.05 0.83 -3.14
N GLN A 371 -3.82 1.37 -3.10
CA GLN A 371 -3.53 2.51 -2.22
C GLN A 371 -4.31 3.75 -2.66
N VAL A 372 -4.35 4.05 -3.97
CA VAL A 372 -5.12 5.18 -4.54
C VAL A 372 -6.62 5.02 -4.24
N ALA A 373 -7.17 3.83 -4.48
CA ALA A 373 -8.59 3.53 -4.24
C ALA A 373 -9.00 3.49 -2.75
N ALA A 374 -8.06 3.50 -1.80
CA ALA A 374 -8.41 3.55 -0.39
C ALA A 374 -8.96 4.94 0.05
N THR A 375 -8.79 5.98 -0.78
CA THR A 375 -9.14 7.38 -0.48
C THR A 375 -10.19 7.93 -1.45
N ALA A 376 -11.05 8.85 -0.98
CA ALA A 376 -12.04 9.49 -1.84
C ALA A 376 -11.41 10.28 -3.00
N SER A 377 -10.31 11.00 -2.74
CA SER A 377 -9.59 11.76 -3.76
C SER A 377 -8.94 10.87 -4.83
N GLY A 378 -8.42 9.70 -4.46
CA GLY A 378 -7.91 8.72 -5.42
C GLY A 378 -9.01 7.98 -6.18
N ALA A 379 -10.13 7.65 -5.53
CA ALA A 379 -11.30 7.07 -6.18
C ALA A 379 -11.90 8.03 -7.23
N PHE A 380 -12.00 9.33 -6.92
CA PHE A 380 -12.39 10.37 -7.88
C PHE A 380 -11.43 10.45 -9.07
N ALA A 381 -10.12 10.40 -8.83
CA ALA A 381 -9.12 10.38 -9.91
C ALA A 381 -9.25 9.14 -10.82
N LEU A 382 -9.52 7.96 -10.24
CA LEU A 382 -9.78 6.72 -10.99
C LEU A 382 -11.11 6.74 -11.77
N GLN A 383 -12.11 7.47 -11.29
CA GLN A 383 -13.34 7.73 -12.07
C GLN A 383 -13.03 8.66 -13.25
N LYS A 384 -12.38 9.81 -12.98
CA LYS A 384 -12.04 10.83 -13.97
C LYS A 384 -11.10 10.32 -15.08
N SER A 385 -10.23 9.35 -14.79
CA SER A 385 -9.33 8.76 -15.78
C SER A 385 -10.02 7.78 -16.75
N GLY A 386 -11.27 7.39 -16.50
CA GLY A 386 -11.96 6.33 -17.23
C GLY A 386 -11.61 4.90 -16.78
N PHE A 387 -10.81 4.73 -15.71
CA PHE A 387 -10.46 3.41 -15.17
C PHE A 387 -11.73 2.65 -14.71
N VAL A 388 -12.64 3.35 -14.03
CA VAL A 388 -13.95 2.81 -13.63
C VAL A 388 -14.73 2.29 -14.84
N GLN A 389 -14.87 3.09 -15.90
CA GLN A 389 -15.65 2.74 -17.08
C GLN A 389 -15.05 1.53 -17.82
N ALA A 390 -13.73 1.47 -17.97
CA ALA A 390 -13.05 0.33 -18.57
C ALA A 390 -13.23 -0.95 -17.75
N LEU A 391 -13.14 -0.86 -16.42
CA LEU A 391 -13.33 -1.99 -15.50
C LEU A 391 -14.79 -2.48 -15.49
N VAL A 392 -15.77 -1.58 -15.57
CA VAL A 392 -17.20 -1.91 -15.73
C VAL A 392 -17.47 -2.54 -17.11
N THR A 393 -16.77 -2.10 -18.16
CA THR A 393 -16.83 -2.71 -19.51
C THR A 393 -16.19 -4.11 -19.53
N ASP A 394 -15.06 -4.29 -18.85
CA ASP A 394 -14.41 -5.59 -18.64
C ASP A 394 -15.29 -6.56 -17.85
N LEU A 395 -16.09 -6.06 -16.90
CA LEU A 395 -17.10 -6.85 -16.17
C LEU A 395 -18.24 -7.27 -17.10
N TRP A 396 -18.89 -6.30 -17.76
CA TRP A 396 -20.06 -6.56 -18.59
C TRP A 396 -19.75 -7.49 -19.77
N SER A 397 -18.53 -7.38 -20.32
CA SER A 397 -18.07 -8.25 -21.41
C SER A 397 -17.62 -9.65 -20.97
N SER A 398 -17.51 -9.89 -19.66
CA SER A 398 -17.23 -11.21 -19.10
C SER A 398 -18.52 -11.93 -18.68
N LEU A 399 -19.50 -11.20 -18.13
CA LEU A 399 -20.81 -11.71 -17.70
C LEU A 399 -21.85 -11.83 -18.83
N GLU A 400 -22.02 -10.80 -19.66
CA GLU A 400 -23.19 -10.63 -20.54
C GLU A 400 -22.80 -10.63 -22.02
N CYS A 401 -22.00 -9.66 -22.46
CA CYS A 401 -21.71 -9.41 -23.88
C CYS A 401 -20.27 -9.81 -24.24
N GLY A 402 -20.04 -11.06 -24.64
CA GLY A 402 -18.69 -11.58 -24.95
C GLY A 402 -17.82 -10.62 -25.78
N ARG A 403 -16.53 -10.53 -25.42
CA ARG A 403 -15.58 -9.45 -25.79
C ARG A 403 -15.44 -9.06 -27.27
N ASP A 404 -15.94 -9.86 -28.21
CA ASP A 404 -15.91 -9.62 -29.66
C ASP A 404 -17.20 -10.14 -30.30
N ASP A 405 -17.62 -9.57 -31.44
CA ASP A 405 -18.70 -10.09 -32.33
C ASP A 405 -18.32 -11.42 -33.04
N VAL A 406 -17.43 -12.22 -32.43
CA VAL A 406 -17.10 -13.57 -32.89
C VAL A 406 -18.32 -14.47 -32.66
N ARG A 407 -18.85 -15.05 -33.74
CA ARG A 407 -19.96 -16.02 -33.67
C ARG A 407 -19.63 -17.11 -32.65
N VAL A 408 -20.45 -17.24 -31.62
CA VAL A 408 -20.30 -18.23 -30.56
C VAL A 408 -20.65 -19.61 -31.15
N ILE A 409 -19.65 -20.32 -31.68
CA ILE A 409 -19.83 -21.62 -32.35
C ILE A 409 -20.25 -22.71 -31.35
N HIS A 410 -19.82 -22.59 -30.09
CA HIS A 410 -20.21 -23.45 -28.98
C HIS A 410 -20.60 -22.57 -27.78
N PRO A 411 -21.71 -22.85 -27.07
CA PRO A 411 -22.01 -22.14 -25.84
C PRO A 411 -20.89 -22.38 -24.81
N LYS A 412 -20.57 -21.37 -24.01
CA LYS A 412 -19.73 -21.57 -22.82
C LYS A 412 -20.45 -22.52 -21.86
N PRO A 413 -19.74 -23.40 -21.13
CA PRO A 413 -20.35 -24.13 -20.03
C PRO A 413 -20.87 -23.17 -18.96
N THR A 414 -22.05 -23.43 -18.40
CA THR A 414 -22.60 -22.67 -17.28
C THR A 414 -21.65 -22.79 -16.08
N PRO A 415 -21.18 -21.68 -15.48
CA PRO A 415 -20.34 -21.74 -14.29
C PRO A 415 -21.07 -22.36 -13.10
N VAL A 416 -20.39 -23.27 -12.40
CA VAL A 416 -20.90 -23.90 -11.17
C VAL A 416 -20.52 -23.06 -9.93
N ASP A 417 -19.39 -22.36 -9.98
CA ASP A 417 -18.92 -21.48 -8.92
C ASP A 417 -19.69 -20.14 -8.91
N PRO A 418 -20.06 -19.60 -7.73
CA PRO A 418 -20.70 -18.27 -7.62
C PRO A 418 -19.87 -17.09 -8.15
N ILE A 419 -18.59 -17.30 -8.45
CA ILE A 419 -17.72 -16.35 -9.16
C ILE A 419 -16.88 -17.14 -10.13
N ASP A 420 -17.29 -17.20 -11.41
CA ASP A 420 -16.53 -17.90 -12.45
C ASP A 420 -15.09 -17.38 -12.52
N ARG A 421 -14.15 -18.29 -12.80
CA ARG A 421 -12.72 -18.02 -12.99
C ARG A 421 -12.45 -16.99 -14.09
N SER A 422 -13.33 -16.86 -15.09
CA SER A 422 -13.22 -15.77 -16.09
C SER A 422 -13.48 -14.38 -15.49
N CYS A 423 -14.35 -14.30 -14.48
CA CYS A 423 -14.77 -13.07 -13.82
C CYS A 423 -13.98 -12.77 -12.53
N GLN A 424 -13.36 -13.76 -11.88
CA GLN A 424 -12.60 -13.65 -10.62
C GLN A 424 -11.60 -12.47 -10.63
N LYS A 425 -10.85 -12.28 -11.72
CA LYS A 425 -9.90 -11.16 -11.83
C LYS A 425 -10.60 -9.79 -11.79
N THR A 426 -11.74 -9.66 -12.47
CA THR A 426 -12.51 -8.42 -12.51
C THR A 426 -13.24 -8.20 -11.19
N PHE A 427 -13.74 -9.25 -10.54
CA PHE A 427 -14.29 -9.22 -9.19
C PHE A 427 -13.28 -8.66 -8.18
N LEU A 428 -12.06 -9.21 -8.13
CA LEU A 428 -10.99 -8.70 -7.27
C LEU A 428 -10.60 -7.25 -7.63
N ALA A 429 -10.63 -6.86 -8.91
CA ALA A 429 -10.41 -5.48 -9.32
C ALA A 429 -11.51 -4.52 -8.82
N ILE A 430 -12.77 -4.95 -8.82
CA ILE A 430 -13.91 -4.21 -8.24
C ILE A 430 -13.75 -4.12 -6.72
N LEU A 431 -13.45 -5.23 -6.02
CA LEU A 431 -13.25 -5.23 -4.58
C LEU A 431 -12.08 -4.34 -4.14
N ASN A 432 -10.99 -4.34 -4.89
CA ASN A 432 -9.86 -3.43 -4.69
C ASN A 432 -10.27 -1.95 -4.74
N LEU A 433 -11.20 -1.60 -5.63
CA LEU A 433 -11.67 -0.23 -5.86
C LEU A 433 -12.78 0.21 -4.87
N LEU A 434 -13.66 -0.71 -4.49
CA LEU A 434 -14.76 -0.50 -3.55
C LEU A 434 -14.41 -0.99 -2.13
N SER A 435 -13.11 -1.07 -1.82
CA SER A 435 -12.58 -1.68 -0.59
C SER A 435 -12.82 -0.85 0.68
N SER A 436 -12.93 0.48 0.55
CA SER A 436 -13.05 1.43 1.65
C SER A 436 -14.26 2.35 1.50
N TYR A 437 -14.86 2.74 2.63
CA TYR A 437 -16.05 3.59 2.64
C TYR A 437 -15.87 4.93 1.90
N PRO A 438 -14.76 5.70 2.05
CA PRO A 438 -14.59 6.96 1.33
C PRO A 438 -14.65 6.82 -0.19
N ALA A 439 -14.17 5.70 -0.75
CA ALA A 439 -14.22 5.43 -2.18
C ALA A 439 -15.62 5.03 -2.65
N VAL A 440 -16.32 4.17 -1.91
CA VAL A 440 -17.71 3.81 -2.20
C VAL A 440 -18.61 5.05 -2.14
N PHE A 441 -18.42 5.91 -1.13
CA PHE A 441 -19.19 7.14 -0.98
C PHE A 441 -18.93 8.15 -2.11
N GLU A 442 -17.68 8.28 -2.59
CA GLU A 442 -17.38 9.16 -3.72
C GLU A 442 -17.96 8.60 -5.04
N LEU A 443 -17.87 7.27 -5.25
CA LEU A 443 -18.27 6.60 -6.51
C LEU A 443 -19.78 6.31 -6.62
N VAL A 444 -20.50 6.13 -5.51
CA VAL A 444 -21.93 5.73 -5.45
C VAL A 444 -22.77 6.64 -4.54
N GLY A 445 -22.17 7.26 -3.53
CA GLY A 445 -22.88 8.09 -2.55
C GLY A 445 -23.67 9.25 -3.18
N LYS A 446 -24.86 9.51 -2.63
CA LYS A 446 -25.81 10.55 -3.06
C LYS A 446 -26.31 10.42 -4.53
N GLN A 447 -26.10 9.28 -5.21
CA GLN A 447 -26.60 9.02 -6.56
C GLN A 447 -27.88 8.18 -6.56
N ASN A 448 -28.87 8.58 -7.36
CA ASN A 448 -30.06 7.79 -7.65
C ASN A 448 -29.73 6.69 -8.69
N LEU A 449 -30.45 5.56 -8.62
CA LEU A 449 -30.34 4.51 -9.63
C LEU A 449 -31.07 4.91 -10.93
N PRO A 450 -30.52 4.60 -12.12
CA PRO A 450 -31.12 4.99 -13.40
C PRO A 450 -32.42 4.25 -13.78
N SER A 451 -32.72 3.10 -13.15
CA SER A 451 -33.98 2.33 -13.16
C SER A 451 -34.98 2.66 -14.28
N LYS A 452 -34.92 1.91 -15.38
CA LYS A 452 -35.74 2.14 -16.58
C LYS A 452 -36.91 1.15 -16.72
N ASN A 453 -37.97 1.59 -17.41
CA ASN A 453 -39.10 0.74 -17.80
C ASN A 453 -38.72 -0.29 -18.87
N GLU A 454 -37.76 0.04 -19.75
CA GLU A 454 -37.19 -0.83 -20.78
C GLU A 454 -35.69 -0.53 -20.93
N TYR A 455 -34.89 -1.53 -21.30
CA TYR A 455 -33.45 -1.42 -21.53
C TYR A 455 -33.11 -1.96 -22.93
N SER A 456 -32.21 -1.29 -23.64
CA SER A 456 -31.74 -1.79 -24.94
C SER A 456 -30.75 -2.95 -24.78
N LEU A 457 -30.82 -3.95 -25.66
CA LEU A 457 -29.86 -5.07 -25.71
C LEU A 457 -28.41 -4.64 -26.00
N ARG A 458 -28.21 -3.39 -26.47
CA ARG A 458 -26.88 -2.77 -26.68
C ARG A 458 -26.47 -1.82 -25.56
N GLU A 459 -27.30 -1.64 -24.53
CA GLU A 459 -27.00 -0.77 -23.41
C GLU A 459 -26.04 -1.48 -22.45
N MET A 460 -24.88 -0.88 -22.19
CA MET A 460 -23.87 -1.35 -21.25
C MET A 460 -23.73 -0.36 -20.10
N PRO A 461 -23.60 -0.81 -18.83
CA PRO A 461 -23.18 0.01 -17.71
C PRO A 461 -21.91 0.81 -17.98
N THR A 462 -21.82 2.02 -17.42
CA THR A 462 -20.68 2.93 -17.53
C THR A 462 -20.05 3.25 -16.17
N CYS A 463 -20.82 3.15 -15.09
CA CYS A 463 -20.41 3.42 -13.72
C CYS A 463 -20.96 2.38 -12.74
N PHE A 464 -20.55 2.44 -11.47
CA PHE A 464 -21.03 1.49 -10.45
C PHE A 464 -22.53 1.63 -10.11
N ALA A 465 -23.13 2.82 -10.25
CA ALA A 465 -24.58 2.98 -10.07
C ALA A 465 -25.37 2.19 -11.13
N ASP A 466 -24.90 2.17 -12.38
CA ASP A 466 -25.50 1.36 -13.46
C ASP A 466 -25.37 -0.15 -13.18
N VAL A 467 -24.22 -0.59 -12.64
CA VAL A 467 -23.99 -1.99 -12.23
C VAL A 467 -24.93 -2.36 -11.07
N PHE A 468 -25.05 -1.50 -10.06
CA PHE A 468 -25.89 -1.75 -8.90
C PHE A 468 -27.37 -1.80 -9.29
N ASP A 469 -27.81 -0.91 -10.20
CA ASP A 469 -29.17 -0.91 -10.75
C ASP A 469 -29.51 -2.20 -11.52
N ARG A 470 -28.57 -2.73 -12.31
CA ARG A 470 -28.85 -3.84 -13.25
C ARG A 470 -28.57 -5.23 -12.71
N ILE A 471 -27.56 -5.44 -11.85
CA ILE A 471 -27.22 -6.80 -11.36
C ILE A 471 -27.36 -7.01 -9.86
N ILE A 472 -27.42 -5.94 -9.05
CA ILE A 472 -27.64 -6.08 -7.59
C ILE A 472 -29.12 -5.85 -7.25
N ILE A 473 -29.70 -4.74 -7.70
CA ILE A 473 -31.00 -4.23 -7.23
C ILE A 473 -32.05 -4.54 -8.32
N ILE A 474 -32.30 -5.83 -8.54
CA ILE A 474 -33.18 -6.34 -9.60
C ILE A 474 -34.65 -6.36 -9.15
N ASN A 475 -35.19 -5.17 -8.91
CA ASN A 475 -36.56 -4.94 -8.43
C ASN A 475 -37.63 -4.84 -9.54
N SER A 476 -37.34 -5.22 -10.79
CA SER A 476 -38.32 -5.15 -11.88
C SER A 476 -38.14 -6.23 -12.95
N ASN A 477 -39.24 -6.58 -13.61
CA ASN A 477 -39.22 -7.50 -14.77
C ASN A 477 -38.45 -6.93 -15.97
N ALA A 478 -38.37 -5.59 -16.10
CA ALA A 478 -37.56 -4.94 -17.12
C ALA A 478 -36.05 -5.22 -16.90
N LYS A 479 -35.58 -5.11 -15.66
CA LYS A 479 -34.20 -5.44 -15.29
C LYS A 479 -33.89 -6.92 -15.50
N ARG A 480 -34.76 -7.84 -15.02
CA ARG A 480 -34.61 -9.29 -15.26
C ARG A 480 -34.45 -9.61 -16.75
N ARG A 481 -35.34 -9.05 -17.59
CA ARG A 481 -35.32 -9.23 -19.07
C ARG A 481 -34.17 -8.51 -19.78
N SER A 482 -33.42 -7.65 -19.10
CA SER A 482 -32.27 -6.95 -19.67
C SER A 482 -30.97 -7.76 -19.63
N LEU A 483 -30.95 -8.88 -18.91
CA LEU A 483 -29.80 -9.75 -18.73
C LEU A 483 -29.98 -11.02 -19.56
N PHE A 484 -28.97 -11.39 -20.35
CA PHE A 484 -28.91 -12.68 -21.04
C PHE A 484 -28.61 -13.80 -20.04
N ASN A 485 -27.74 -13.54 -19.06
CA ASN A 485 -27.28 -14.51 -18.07
C ASN A 485 -27.79 -14.17 -16.65
N TYR A 486 -29.09 -13.91 -16.52
CA TYR A 486 -29.74 -13.41 -15.29
C TYR A 486 -29.21 -14.03 -13.99
N GLU A 487 -29.21 -15.36 -13.87
CA GLU A 487 -28.81 -16.06 -12.64
C GLU A 487 -27.34 -15.79 -12.30
N GLN A 488 -26.44 -15.95 -13.26
CA GLN A 488 -24.99 -15.78 -13.08
C GLN A 488 -24.63 -14.32 -12.76
N SER A 489 -25.22 -13.37 -13.50
CA SER A 489 -25.02 -11.94 -13.27
C SER A 489 -25.61 -11.47 -11.95
N HIS A 490 -26.76 -11.99 -11.53
CA HIS A 490 -27.37 -11.65 -10.25
C HIS A 490 -26.63 -12.31 -9.07
N ILE A 491 -26.18 -13.56 -9.20
CA ILE A 491 -25.29 -14.22 -8.23
C ILE A 491 -24.00 -13.39 -8.06
N PHE A 492 -23.37 -12.95 -9.16
CA PHE A 492 -22.21 -12.06 -9.09
C PHE A 492 -22.53 -10.74 -8.36
N GLY A 493 -23.70 -10.15 -8.65
CA GLY A 493 -24.18 -8.94 -7.98
C GLY A 493 -24.38 -9.12 -6.47
N LEU A 494 -24.97 -10.24 -6.05
CA LEU A 494 -25.13 -10.61 -4.64
C LEU A 494 -23.77 -10.92 -3.97
N ARG A 495 -22.86 -11.63 -4.64
CA ARG A 495 -21.50 -11.86 -4.15
C ARG A 495 -20.76 -10.56 -3.88
N LEU A 496 -20.87 -9.59 -4.78
CA LEU A 496 -20.29 -8.26 -4.62
C LEU A 496 -20.96 -7.51 -3.46
N LEU A 497 -22.29 -7.52 -3.39
CA LEU A 497 -23.06 -6.90 -2.31
C LEU A 497 -22.64 -7.42 -0.93
N ASN A 498 -22.46 -8.74 -0.76
CA ASN A 498 -22.07 -9.30 0.53
C ASN A 498 -20.72 -8.77 1.03
N VAL A 499 -19.70 -8.70 0.15
CA VAL A 499 -18.38 -8.14 0.50
C VAL A 499 -18.47 -6.65 0.82
N LEU A 500 -19.32 -5.90 0.12
CA LEU A 500 -19.57 -4.48 0.39
C LEU A 500 -20.24 -4.29 1.76
N CYS A 501 -21.24 -5.10 2.09
CA CYS A 501 -21.94 -5.10 3.38
C CYS A 501 -21.07 -5.55 4.57
N CYS A 502 -19.85 -6.04 4.34
CA CYS A 502 -18.89 -6.30 5.42
C CYS A 502 -18.30 -5.02 6.02
N ASN A 503 -18.32 -3.89 5.28
CA ASN A 503 -18.05 -2.57 5.83
C ASN A 503 -19.37 -1.95 6.28
N LEU A 504 -19.49 -1.62 7.57
CA LEU A 504 -20.77 -1.19 8.14
C LEU A 504 -21.23 0.18 7.61
N ASP A 505 -20.32 1.11 7.31
CA ASP A 505 -20.68 2.41 6.71
C ASP A 505 -21.18 2.24 5.27
N THR A 506 -20.54 1.38 4.47
CA THR A 506 -21.04 1.00 3.14
C THR A 506 -22.41 0.31 3.21
N MET A 507 -22.60 -0.61 4.16
CA MET A 507 -23.91 -1.27 4.38
C MET A 507 -25.01 -0.25 4.69
N LEU A 508 -24.75 0.70 5.60
CA LEU A 508 -25.68 1.78 5.95
C LEU A 508 -25.98 2.70 4.76
N LEU A 509 -24.98 3.01 3.94
CA LEU A 509 -25.16 3.82 2.73
C LEU A 509 -26.09 3.14 1.73
N LEU A 510 -25.88 1.86 1.46
CA LEU A 510 -26.71 1.08 0.52
C LEU A 510 -28.13 0.90 1.04
N GLU A 511 -28.31 0.61 2.33
CA GLU A 511 -29.63 0.47 2.95
C GLU A 511 -30.39 1.81 2.95
N SER A 512 -29.75 2.91 3.35
CA SER A 512 -30.40 4.22 3.45
C SER A 512 -30.68 4.89 2.10
N GLN A 513 -29.88 4.61 1.06
CA GLN A 513 -30.14 5.11 -0.30
C GLN A 513 -31.09 4.22 -1.12
N TYR A 514 -31.01 2.89 -0.96
CA TYR A 514 -31.61 1.95 -1.91
C TYR A 514 -32.52 0.87 -1.28
N GLN A 515 -32.70 0.87 0.06
CA GLN A 515 -33.60 -0.06 0.78
C GLN A 515 -33.33 -1.53 0.45
N VAL A 516 -32.04 -1.89 0.42
CA VAL A 516 -31.55 -3.19 -0.03
C VAL A 516 -32.15 -4.34 0.78
N CYS A 517 -32.31 -4.19 2.11
CA CYS A 517 -32.92 -5.22 2.95
C CYS A 517 -34.38 -5.50 2.55
N GLU A 518 -35.21 -4.48 2.33
CA GLU A 518 -36.60 -4.65 1.89
C GLU A 518 -36.69 -5.22 0.46
N MET A 519 -35.80 -4.82 -0.44
CA MET A 519 -35.70 -5.39 -1.79
C MET A 519 -35.36 -6.89 -1.75
N LEU A 520 -34.35 -7.28 -0.96
CA LEU A 520 -33.95 -8.67 -0.78
C LEU A 520 -35.05 -9.50 -0.08
N LEU A 521 -35.69 -8.96 0.97
CA LEU A 521 -36.82 -9.61 1.66
C LEU A 521 -38.01 -9.82 0.71
N THR A 522 -38.32 -8.83 -0.13
CA THR A 522 -39.39 -8.94 -1.14
C THR A 522 -39.07 -10.02 -2.17
N ALA A 523 -37.85 -10.02 -2.72
CA ALA A 523 -37.41 -11.07 -3.63
C ALA A 523 -37.40 -12.47 -2.96
N GLN A 524 -37.09 -12.57 -1.67
CA GLN A 524 -37.13 -13.84 -0.93
C GLN A 524 -38.57 -14.35 -0.71
N LYS A 525 -39.54 -13.44 -0.49
CA LYS A 525 -40.99 -13.77 -0.45
C LYS A 525 -41.54 -14.17 -1.83
N GLU A 526 -41.02 -13.60 -2.91
CA GLU A 526 -41.41 -13.96 -4.29
C GLU A 526 -40.86 -15.34 -4.74
N ASN A 527 -39.84 -15.89 -4.07
CA ASN A 527 -39.16 -17.12 -4.47
C ASN A 527 -39.87 -18.40 -4.01
N ILE A 528 -41.18 -18.49 -4.24
CA ILE A 528 -42.05 -19.59 -3.79
C ILE A 528 -42.30 -20.59 -4.93
N ALA A 529 -42.39 -21.88 -4.60
CA ALA A 529 -42.75 -22.92 -5.56
C ALA A 529 -44.26 -22.92 -5.87
N ASP A 530 -44.62 -23.00 -7.16
CA ASP A 530 -46.01 -23.15 -7.63
C ASP A 530 -46.61 -24.49 -7.18
N CYS A 531 -47.24 -24.49 -6.01
CA CYS A 531 -47.94 -25.63 -5.42
C CYS A 531 -49.28 -25.16 -4.85
N SER A 532 -50.33 -25.98 -4.96
CA SER A 532 -51.73 -25.63 -4.70
C SER A 532 -52.13 -25.49 -3.22
N SER A 533 -51.16 -25.28 -2.33
CA SER A 533 -51.36 -24.96 -0.92
C SER A 533 -51.13 -23.47 -0.67
N GLU A 534 -52.02 -22.83 0.09
CA GLU A 534 -51.99 -21.36 0.36
C GLU A 534 -50.71 -20.85 1.04
N PHE A 535 -49.86 -21.77 1.53
CA PHE A 535 -48.49 -21.52 1.94
C PHE A 535 -47.56 -22.39 1.08
N GLY A 536 -47.00 -21.82 0.01
CA GLY A 536 -45.97 -22.47 -0.78
C GLY A 536 -44.59 -22.36 -0.11
N ASN A 537 -43.77 -23.41 -0.21
CA ASN A 537 -42.41 -23.39 0.32
C ASN A 537 -41.48 -22.52 -0.54
N ILE A 538 -40.51 -21.87 0.11
CA ILE A 538 -39.45 -21.12 -0.57
C ILE A 538 -38.56 -22.10 -1.35
N ILE A 539 -38.28 -21.79 -2.62
CA ILE A 539 -37.37 -22.56 -3.49
C ILE A 539 -35.94 -22.41 -2.95
N PHE A 540 -35.24 -23.53 -2.76
CA PHE A 540 -33.82 -23.56 -2.43
C PHE A 540 -32.99 -23.61 -3.70
N ASP A 541 -32.26 -22.52 -3.94
CA ASP A 541 -31.40 -22.27 -5.09
C ASP A 541 -30.20 -21.41 -4.65
N ALA A 542 -29.22 -21.20 -5.54
CA ALA A 542 -28.04 -20.39 -5.19
C ALA A 542 -28.40 -18.93 -4.84
N LEU A 543 -29.46 -18.38 -5.44
CA LEU A 543 -29.89 -17.00 -5.23
C LEU A 543 -30.51 -16.81 -3.85
N SER A 544 -31.40 -17.70 -3.42
CA SER A 544 -32.10 -17.69 -2.13
C SER A 544 -31.14 -17.97 -0.97
N VAL A 545 -30.14 -18.83 -1.16
CA VAL A 545 -29.06 -19.09 -0.20
C VAL A 545 -28.15 -17.87 -0.02
N GLU A 546 -27.68 -17.25 -1.10
CA GLU A 546 -26.84 -16.04 -1.00
C GLU A 546 -27.64 -14.84 -0.48
N ARG A 547 -28.90 -14.65 -0.91
CA ARG A 547 -29.83 -13.64 -0.36
C ARG A 547 -30.03 -13.83 1.14
N ASN A 548 -30.27 -15.05 1.60
CA ASN A 548 -30.42 -15.36 3.04
C ASN A 548 -29.14 -14.98 3.81
N HIS A 549 -27.96 -15.39 3.33
CA HIS A 549 -26.70 -15.00 3.99
C HIS A 549 -26.51 -13.48 4.09
N ILE A 550 -26.80 -12.73 3.02
CA ILE A 550 -26.73 -11.25 3.04
C ILE A 550 -27.76 -10.66 4.01
N LEU A 551 -29.01 -11.14 3.98
CA LEU A 551 -30.09 -10.68 4.85
C LEU A 551 -29.79 -10.90 6.33
N ILE A 552 -29.19 -12.05 6.70
CA ILE A 552 -28.68 -12.30 8.06
C ILE A 552 -27.50 -11.37 8.37
N ARG A 553 -26.49 -11.26 7.48
CA ARG A 553 -25.32 -10.40 7.69
C ARG A 553 -25.69 -8.91 7.89
N MET A 554 -26.73 -8.44 7.22
CA MET A 554 -27.27 -7.07 7.39
C MET A 554 -28.10 -6.89 8.67
N ASN A 555 -28.60 -7.98 9.29
CA ASN A 555 -29.46 -7.89 10.47
C ASN A 555 -28.81 -8.36 11.79
N VAL A 556 -27.66 -9.03 11.72
CA VAL A 556 -26.92 -9.52 12.89
C VAL A 556 -25.46 -9.05 12.86
N ILE A 557 -25.12 -8.29 13.89
CA ILE A 557 -23.75 -7.85 14.19
C ILE A 557 -23.22 -8.54 15.46
N GLY A 558 -21.91 -8.72 15.52
CA GLY A 558 -21.21 -9.41 16.60
C GLY A 558 -19.93 -10.11 16.13
N GLY A 559 -19.09 -10.51 17.07
CA GLY A 559 -17.90 -11.31 16.83
C GLY A 559 -18.19 -12.79 16.51
N PRO A 560 -17.14 -13.62 16.37
CA PRO A 560 -17.26 -15.03 16.00
C PRO A 560 -18.10 -15.88 16.96
N ASN A 561 -18.18 -15.53 18.25
CA ASN A 561 -18.97 -16.27 19.24
C ASN A 561 -20.38 -15.69 19.46
N GLU A 562 -20.67 -14.48 18.94
CA GLU A 562 -21.87 -13.71 19.27
C GLU A 562 -22.99 -13.82 18.23
N ARG A 563 -22.63 -14.17 16.99
CA ARG A 563 -23.55 -14.38 15.86
C ARG A 563 -23.15 -15.59 15.02
N VAL A 564 -24.12 -16.15 14.30
CA VAL A 564 -23.90 -17.21 13.31
C VAL A 564 -24.44 -16.77 11.97
N LEU A 565 -23.60 -16.83 10.93
CA LEU A 565 -24.02 -16.61 9.55
C LEU A 565 -24.29 -17.97 8.87
N PRO A 566 -25.37 -18.12 8.08
CA PRO A 566 -25.67 -19.39 7.44
C PRO A 566 -24.62 -19.76 6.37
N PRO A 567 -24.45 -21.06 6.06
CA PRO A 567 -23.65 -21.50 4.94
C PRO A 567 -24.19 -20.97 3.62
N ARG A 568 -23.30 -20.86 2.64
CA ARG A 568 -23.54 -20.29 1.30
C ARG A 568 -23.57 -21.36 0.19
N SER A 569 -23.77 -22.61 0.59
CA SER A 569 -23.85 -23.79 -0.27
C SER A 569 -24.92 -24.74 0.29
N LEU A 570 -25.57 -25.49 -0.60
CA LEU A 570 -26.48 -26.57 -0.21
C LEU A 570 -25.68 -27.79 0.26
N ILE A 571 -26.27 -28.61 1.13
CA ILE A 571 -25.66 -29.82 1.68
C ILE A 571 -26.22 -31.04 0.94
N GLU A 572 -25.37 -32.00 0.59
CA GLU A 572 -25.78 -33.32 0.06
C GLU A 572 -26.38 -34.20 1.19
N SER A 573 -27.56 -33.84 1.69
CA SER A 573 -28.28 -34.56 2.75
C SER A 573 -29.80 -34.52 2.54
N ASN A 574 -30.55 -35.30 3.33
CA ASN A 574 -32.02 -35.27 3.32
C ASN A 574 -32.60 -33.90 3.68
N ASP A 575 -31.86 -33.07 4.42
CA ASP A 575 -32.09 -31.63 4.52
C ASP A 575 -31.00 -30.90 3.71
N LEU A 576 -31.42 -30.26 2.61
CA LEU A 576 -30.52 -29.55 1.70
C LEU A 576 -30.01 -28.23 2.31
N TYR A 577 -30.75 -27.66 3.28
CA TYR A 577 -30.43 -26.38 3.89
C TYR A 577 -31.08 -26.24 5.29
N PRO A 578 -30.44 -26.78 6.35
CA PRO A 578 -31.01 -26.84 7.71
C PRO A 578 -31.03 -25.48 8.46
N TRP A 579 -31.17 -24.38 7.73
CA TRP A 579 -31.12 -23.01 8.23
C TRP A 579 -32.39 -22.26 7.79
N PRO A 580 -33.17 -21.69 8.72
CA PRO A 580 -34.46 -21.07 8.40
C PRO A 580 -34.27 -19.83 7.54
N MET A 581 -34.85 -19.84 6.34
CA MET A 581 -34.83 -18.72 5.40
C MET A 581 -35.53 -17.49 6.00
N PHE A 582 -34.79 -16.39 6.13
CA PHE A 582 -35.32 -15.14 6.66
C PHE A 582 -36.03 -14.34 5.55
N SER A 583 -37.36 -14.44 5.53
CA SER A 583 -38.23 -13.74 4.56
C SER A 583 -39.08 -12.61 5.17
N SER A 584 -39.22 -12.55 6.50
CA SER A 584 -39.93 -11.48 7.21
C SER A 584 -39.45 -11.35 8.65
N HIS A 585 -39.61 -10.17 9.27
CA HIS A 585 -39.32 -9.95 10.68
C HIS A 585 -40.38 -10.61 11.59
N PRO A 586 -40.01 -11.11 12.79
CA PRO A 586 -38.69 -11.05 13.42
C PRO A 586 -37.68 -12.04 12.84
N LEU A 587 -36.38 -11.75 13.05
CA LEU A 587 -35.28 -12.61 12.62
C LEU A 587 -35.34 -13.99 13.32
N PRO A 588 -35.05 -15.11 12.63
CA PRO A 588 -34.91 -16.42 13.27
C PRO A 588 -33.78 -16.43 14.33
N LYS A 589 -34.07 -17.00 15.51
CA LYS A 589 -33.16 -16.94 16.67
C LYS A 589 -31.83 -17.70 16.49
N CYS A 590 -31.77 -18.71 15.64
CA CYS A 590 -30.58 -19.56 15.45
C CYS A 590 -29.34 -18.81 14.93
N TYR A 591 -29.51 -17.60 14.40
CA TYR A 591 -28.42 -16.74 13.93
C TYR A 591 -27.82 -15.86 15.03
N ILE A 592 -28.40 -15.91 16.24
CA ILE A 592 -28.04 -15.11 17.41
C ILE A 592 -27.56 -16.08 18.50
N SER A 593 -26.26 -16.08 18.80
CA SER A 593 -25.67 -17.03 19.76
C SER A 593 -26.06 -16.68 21.20
N GLU A 594 -26.61 -17.60 21.99
CA GLU A 594 -26.97 -17.32 23.39
C GLU A 594 -25.74 -16.98 24.23
N ILE A 595 -25.63 -15.73 24.68
CA ILE A 595 -24.51 -15.24 25.49
C ILE A 595 -24.75 -15.63 26.96
N PRO A 596 -23.83 -16.38 27.61
CA PRO A 596 -24.00 -16.77 29.01
C PRO A 596 -24.12 -15.55 29.93
N LEU A 597 -25.16 -15.56 30.78
CA LEU A 597 -25.36 -14.58 31.86
C LEU A 597 -24.22 -14.71 32.89
N LYS A 598 -23.14 -13.95 32.69
CA LYS A 598 -22.04 -13.84 33.64
C LYS A 598 -22.57 -13.31 34.98
N GLN A 599 -22.38 -14.10 36.04
CA GLN A 599 -22.67 -13.67 37.40
C GLN A 599 -21.73 -12.52 37.81
N ASP A 600 -22.23 -11.62 38.65
CA ASP A 600 -21.51 -10.43 39.11
C ASP A 600 -20.28 -10.80 39.96
N LEU A 601 -19.11 -10.97 39.33
CA LEU A 601 -17.81 -11.10 39.99
C LEU A 601 -17.30 -9.75 40.57
N LYS A 602 -18.23 -8.88 40.98
CA LYS A 602 -17.97 -7.58 41.59
C LYS A 602 -17.48 -7.77 43.02
N GLN A 603 -16.16 -7.69 43.21
CA GLN A 603 -15.47 -6.98 44.32
C GLN A 603 -14.01 -7.42 44.50
N ASP A 604 -13.58 -8.56 43.95
CA ASP A 604 -12.33 -9.22 44.38
C ASP A 604 -11.13 -9.15 43.41
N ASN A 605 -11.09 -8.14 42.54
CA ASN A 605 -9.89 -7.80 41.77
C ASN A 605 -9.15 -6.60 42.40
N GLU A 606 -7.83 -6.72 42.60
CA GLU A 606 -6.96 -5.65 43.14
C GLU A 606 -7.07 -4.35 42.33
N PHE A 607 -7.18 -4.47 41.01
CA PHE A 607 -7.29 -3.32 40.10
C PHE A 607 -8.57 -2.52 40.35
N TYR A 608 -9.68 -3.20 40.66
CA TYR A 608 -10.96 -2.59 41.04
C TYR A 608 -10.82 -1.70 42.29
N LYS A 609 -10.11 -2.22 43.30
CA LYS A 609 -9.85 -1.52 44.57
C LYS A 609 -8.93 -0.30 44.35
N HIS A 610 -7.96 -0.37 43.44
CA HIS A 610 -7.08 0.77 43.10
C HIS A 610 -7.77 1.87 42.26
N ILE A 611 -8.72 1.53 41.37
CA ILE A 611 -9.47 2.53 40.59
C ILE A 611 -10.46 3.31 41.48
N SER A 612 -11.11 2.63 42.43
CA SER A 612 -12.07 3.25 43.35
C SER A 612 -11.42 4.23 44.36
N CYS A 613 -10.09 4.15 44.56
CA CYS A 613 -9.36 5.06 45.43
C CYS A 613 -9.28 6.50 44.85
N LYS A 614 -9.82 7.47 45.60
CA LYS A 614 -9.94 8.87 45.18
C LYS A 614 -8.63 9.67 45.14
N ASN A 615 -7.51 9.12 45.64
CA ASN A 615 -6.21 9.80 45.66
C ASN A 615 -5.44 9.52 44.37
N ILE A 616 -5.20 10.56 43.58
CA ILE A 616 -4.44 10.48 42.32
C ILE A 616 -3.01 10.96 42.59
N ASP A 617 -2.16 10.04 43.04
CA ASP A 617 -0.72 10.29 43.17
C ASP A 617 -0.03 10.33 41.78
N GLY A 618 1.15 10.95 41.70
CA GLY A 618 1.91 11.05 40.44
C GLY A 618 2.24 9.70 39.76
N ASN A 619 2.29 8.62 40.54
CA ASN A 619 2.51 7.25 40.03
C ASN A 619 1.21 6.48 39.70
N TRP A 620 0.02 7.08 39.91
CA TRP A 620 -1.27 6.40 39.75
C TRP A 620 -1.45 5.81 38.35
N LEU A 621 -1.08 6.54 37.30
CA LEU A 621 -1.25 6.08 35.91
C LEU A 621 -0.40 4.84 35.61
N ASP A 622 0.87 4.83 36.00
CA ASP A 622 1.76 3.70 35.72
C ASP A 622 1.49 2.49 36.63
N ASN A 623 0.94 2.70 37.83
CA ASN A 623 0.41 1.61 38.64
C ASN A 623 -0.87 1.03 38.03
N SER A 624 -1.81 1.88 37.57
CA SER A 624 -3.01 1.45 36.84
C SER A 624 -2.66 0.66 35.57
N ARG A 625 -1.64 1.09 34.80
CA ARG A 625 -1.12 0.33 33.64
C ARG A 625 -0.60 -1.06 34.02
N LYS A 626 0.22 -1.16 35.06
CA LYS A 626 0.77 -2.44 35.54
C LYS A 626 -0.34 -3.38 36.03
N LEU A 627 -1.31 -2.87 36.77
CA LEU A 627 -2.46 -3.63 37.27
C LEU A 627 -3.42 -4.03 36.13
N PHE A 628 -3.56 -3.20 35.10
CA PHE A 628 -4.31 -3.51 33.88
C PHE A 628 -3.67 -4.67 33.11
N CYS A 629 -2.37 -4.58 32.78
CA CYS A 629 -1.65 -5.67 32.10
C CYS A 629 -1.65 -6.96 32.95
N LYS A 630 -1.47 -6.87 34.28
CA LYS A 630 -1.62 -8.01 35.20
C LYS A 630 -3.03 -8.62 35.12
N SER A 631 -4.07 -7.79 35.07
CA SER A 631 -5.47 -8.25 35.01
C SER A 631 -5.77 -8.96 33.67
N ILE A 632 -5.39 -8.38 32.54
CA ILE A 632 -5.57 -9.01 31.21
C ILE A 632 -4.82 -10.35 31.13
N LYS A 633 -3.61 -10.46 31.68
CA LYS A 633 -2.83 -11.71 31.67
C LYS A 633 -3.34 -12.80 32.63
N THR A 634 -4.17 -12.46 33.63
CA THR A 634 -4.58 -13.42 34.68
C THR A 634 -6.09 -13.71 34.73
N LYS A 635 -6.94 -12.74 34.41
CA LYS A 635 -8.41 -12.86 34.41
C LYS A 635 -9.03 -11.89 33.37
N PRO A 636 -8.80 -12.06 32.06
CA PRO A 636 -9.35 -11.16 31.03
C PRO A 636 -10.88 -11.11 31.08
N GLU A 637 -11.53 -12.25 31.32
CA GLU A 637 -12.99 -12.39 31.39
C GLU A 637 -13.72 -11.52 32.43
N VAL A 638 -13.00 -10.98 33.41
CA VAL A 638 -13.51 -10.11 34.49
C VAL A 638 -13.55 -8.64 34.07
N LEU A 639 -12.86 -8.27 32.98
CA LEU A 639 -12.80 -6.91 32.46
C LEU A 639 -13.93 -6.68 31.45
N THR A 640 -15.16 -6.64 31.94
CA THR A 640 -16.38 -6.42 31.13
C THR A 640 -16.55 -4.95 30.74
N GLY A 641 -17.39 -4.67 29.73
CA GLY A 641 -17.71 -3.28 29.31
C GLY A 641 -18.14 -2.38 30.47
N THR A 642 -18.97 -2.90 31.38
CA THR A 642 -19.38 -2.23 32.64
C THR A 642 -18.21 -1.73 33.48
N PHE A 643 -17.15 -2.53 33.64
CA PHE A 643 -15.94 -2.15 34.37
C PHE A 643 -15.17 -1.02 33.66
N TYR A 644 -15.13 -1.04 32.32
CA TYR A 644 -14.54 0.06 31.55
C TYR A 644 -15.37 1.35 31.64
N GLY A 645 -16.69 1.28 31.84
CA GLY A 645 -17.52 2.44 32.12
C GLY A 645 -17.12 3.14 33.43
N GLU A 646 -16.96 2.37 34.51
CA GLU A 646 -16.57 2.89 35.84
C GLU A 646 -15.16 3.53 35.85
N LEU A 647 -14.26 3.09 34.96
CA LEU A 647 -12.91 3.64 34.80
C LEU A 647 -12.90 5.06 34.18
N LEU A 648 -14.01 5.50 33.56
CA LEU A 648 -14.03 6.63 32.61
C LEU A 648 -14.90 7.84 33.01
N GLU A 649 -15.43 7.88 34.24
CA GLU A 649 -16.36 8.92 34.70
C GLU A 649 -15.69 10.23 35.19
N LYS A 650 -16.18 11.42 34.74
CA LYS A 650 -16.24 12.70 35.52
C LYS A 650 -16.90 13.91 34.79
N TYR A 651 -18.11 14.29 35.23
CA TYR A 651 -18.87 15.55 35.00
C TYR A 651 -19.48 15.85 33.60
N GLY A 652 -20.75 16.33 33.57
CA GLY A 652 -21.60 16.57 32.37
C GLY A 652 -21.67 18.04 31.91
N GLU A 653 -22.72 18.56 31.23
CA GLU A 653 -24.07 18.06 30.85
C GLU A 653 -24.67 18.96 29.72
N SER A 654 -25.58 18.49 28.84
CA SER A 654 -26.10 19.28 27.66
C SER A 654 -27.51 18.89 27.15
N GLN A 655 -28.16 19.75 26.34
CA GLN A 655 -29.54 19.63 25.79
C GLN A 655 -29.62 19.22 24.28
N SER A 656 -30.82 19.02 23.73
CA SER A 656 -31.12 18.24 22.50
C SER A 656 -31.62 19.02 21.27
N GLN A 657 -31.37 18.47 20.07
CA GLN A 657 -32.00 18.81 18.76
C GLN A 657 -32.29 17.49 17.97
N THR A 658 -32.44 17.48 16.63
CA THR A 658 -33.00 16.33 15.87
C THR A 658 -32.12 15.86 14.69
N ILE A 659 -32.18 14.56 14.30
CA ILE A 659 -31.27 13.90 13.33
C ILE A 659 -31.89 13.64 11.94
N SER A 660 -31.02 13.40 10.96
CA SER A 660 -31.29 12.78 9.65
C SER A 660 -31.66 11.28 9.71
N ALA A 661 -32.13 10.73 8.59
CA ALA A 661 -32.70 9.38 8.51
C ALA A 661 -31.69 8.22 8.68
N VAL A 662 -30.46 8.35 8.19
CA VAL A 662 -29.43 7.27 8.19
C VAL A 662 -29.20 6.73 9.60
N ASN A 663 -29.11 7.64 10.58
CA ASN A 663 -28.79 7.31 11.96
C ASN A 663 -29.92 6.54 12.65
N SER A 664 -31.19 6.65 12.21
CA SER A 664 -32.31 5.93 12.83
C SER A 664 -32.20 4.41 12.68
N TRP A 665 -31.76 3.92 11.52
CA TRP A 665 -31.54 2.48 11.30
C TRP A 665 -30.33 2.01 12.10
N CYS A 666 -29.22 2.76 12.08
CA CYS A 666 -28.01 2.38 12.81
C CYS A 666 -28.21 2.35 14.33
N VAL A 667 -28.90 3.35 14.89
CA VAL A 667 -29.30 3.35 16.30
C VAL A 667 -30.07 2.07 16.64
N LYS A 668 -31.06 1.66 15.84
CA LYS A 668 -31.79 0.40 16.06
C LYS A 668 -30.89 -0.84 16.02
N MET A 669 -29.88 -0.87 15.16
CA MET A 669 -28.89 -1.96 15.12
C MET A 669 -28.00 -1.99 16.37
N VAL A 670 -27.46 -0.83 16.79
CA VAL A 670 -26.65 -0.71 18.02
C VAL A 670 -27.47 -1.09 19.25
N ILE A 671 -28.73 -0.66 19.34
CA ILE A 671 -29.62 -0.99 20.46
C ILE A 671 -30.02 -2.48 20.45
N ARG A 672 -30.23 -3.09 19.27
CA ARG A 672 -30.45 -4.56 19.13
C ARG A 672 -29.26 -5.34 19.68
N TYR A 673 -28.04 -4.94 19.31
CA TYR A 673 -26.80 -5.56 19.76
C TYR A 673 -26.52 -5.33 21.25
N GLY A 674 -26.69 -4.11 21.76
CA GLY A 674 -26.54 -3.83 23.20
C GLY A 674 -27.57 -4.58 24.07
N LYS A 675 -28.78 -4.84 23.55
CA LYS A 675 -29.76 -5.72 24.20
C LYS A 675 -29.36 -7.20 24.13
N HIS A 676 -28.78 -7.65 23.01
CA HIS A 676 -28.22 -9.00 22.87
C HIS A 676 -27.08 -9.28 23.86
N LEU A 677 -26.14 -8.34 23.98
CA LEU A 677 -25.04 -8.37 24.95
C LEU A 677 -25.49 -8.22 26.42
N ASN A 678 -26.80 -8.07 26.70
CA ASN A 678 -27.38 -7.76 28.02
C ASN A 678 -26.83 -6.46 28.67
N LEU A 679 -26.39 -5.48 27.86
CA LEU A 679 -25.83 -4.19 28.32
C LEU A 679 -26.86 -3.06 28.39
N LEU A 680 -27.98 -3.17 27.69
CA LEU A 680 -28.98 -2.10 27.53
C LEU A 680 -30.37 -2.50 27.99
N THR A 681 -31.10 -1.53 28.52
CA THR A 681 -32.51 -1.66 28.90
C THR A 681 -33.44 -1.27 27.74
N SER A 682 -34.75 -1.23 27.99
CA SER A 682 -35.75 -0.97 26.94
C SER A 682 -35.69 0.43 26.33
N SER A 683 -35.35 1.47 27.09
CA SER A 683 -35.48 2.89 26.72
C SER A 683 -34.32 3.51 25.93
N SER A 684 -33.15 2.85 25.88
CA SER A 684 -31.87 3.45 25.45
C SER A 684 -31.79 3.97 23.99
N GLU A 685 -32.83 3.79 23.17
CA GLU A 685 -32.87 4.27 21.77
C GLU A 685 -32.89 5.80 21.67
N HIS A 686 -33.65 6.47 22.54
CA HIS A 686 -33.64 7.93 22.65
C HIS A 686 -32.29 8.46 23.18
N ASP A 687 -31.71 7.75 24.15
CA ASP A 687 -30.46 8.15 24.80
C ASP A 687 -29.28 8.14 23.83
N LEU A 688 -29.09 7.06 23.06
CA LEU A 688 -28.07 7.00 22.01
C LEU A 688 -28.29 8.06 20.91
N THR A 689 -29.56 8.27 20.53
CA THR A 689 -29.96 9.32 19.58
C THR A 689 -29.48 10.68 20.10
N GLN A 690 -29.79 11.03 21.35
CA GLN A 690 -29.38 12.30 21.98
C GLN A 690 -27.85 12.46 22.05
N VAL A 691 -27.10 11.40 22.41
CA VAL A 691 -25.63 11.44 22.42
C VAL A 691 -25.09 11.80 21.03
N LEU A 692 -25.56 11.11 19.98
CA LEU A 692 -25.08 11.31 18.61
C LEU A 692 -25.35 12.73 18.10
N ILE A 693 -26.50 13.32 18.43
CA ILE A 693 -26.82 14.74 18.12
C ILE A 693 -25.79 15.68 18.74
N GLN A 694 -25.51 15.50 20.03
CA GLN A 694 -24.64 16.40 20.77
C GLN A 694 -23.19 16.25 20.29
N CYS A 695 -22.72 15.03 20.01
CA CYS A 695 -21.45 14.78 19.36
C CYS A 695 -21.36 15.45 17.98
N GLU A 696 -22.35 15.28 17.11
CA GLU A 696 -22.32 15.92 15.78
C GLU A 696 -22.30 17.45 15.86
N SER A 697 -23.03 18.05 16.82
CA SER A 697 -23.02 19.50 17.02
C SER A 697 -21.68 20.02 17.57
N LEU A 698 -21.05 19.30 18.50
CA LEU A 698 -19.71 19.61 19.03
C LEU A 698 -18.63 19.49 17.96
N LEU A 699 -18.71 18.46 17.10
CA LEU A 699 -17.75 18.26 16.02
C LEU A 699 -17.90 19.30 14.89
N LYS A 700 -19.13 19.77 14.61
CA LYS A 700 -19.36 20.91 13.68
C LYS A 700 -18.65 22.19 14.13
N LEU A 701 -18.49 22.43 15.44
CA LEU A 701 -17.68 23.54 15.98
C LEU A 701 -16.15 23.34 15.83
N GLN A 702 -15.72 22.17 15.37
CA GLN A 702 -14.32 21.83 15.07
C GLN A 702 -14.05 21.72 13.56
N GLN A 703 -15.08 21.80 12.71
CA GLN A 703 -14.97 21.61 11.27
C GLN A 703 -14.74 22.92 10.49
N THR A 704 -14.04 22.84 9.37
CA THR A 704 -13.76 23.96 8.45
C THR A 704 -14.23 23.64 7.04
N VAL A 705 -15.37 24.21 6.61
CA VAL A 705 -15.98 23.92 5.30
C VAL A 705 -14.95 24.05 4.15
N PRO A 706 -14.58 22.97 3.45
CA PRO A 706 -13.51 22.99 2.48
C PRO A 706 -14.07 23.31 1.09
N ASN A 707 -13.40 24.17 0.33
CA ASN A 707 -13.74 24.40 -1.07
C ASN A 707 -13.17 23.27 -1.95
N CYS A 708 -13.73 22.07 -1.82
CA CYS A 708 -13.22 20.83 -2.42
C CYS A 708 -14.33 20.13 -3.23
N PRO A 709 -14.06 19.62 -4.45
CA PRO A 709 -15.09 19.00 -5.30
C PRO A 709 -15.58 17.63 -4.81
N LEU A 710 -14.89 16.99 -3.85
CA LEU A 710 -15.16 15.64 -3.38
C LEU A 710 -16.47 15.56 -2.60
N ARG A 711 -17.39 14.68 -3.03
CA ARG A 711 -18.68 14.40 -2.40
C ARG A 711 -18.51 13.95 -0.94
N TYR A 712 -17.46 13.18 -0.66
CA TYR A 712 -17.12 12.72 0.68
C TYR A 712 -16.81 13.85 1.67
N LEU A 713 -16.44 15.04 1.19
CA LEU A 713 -16.17 16.22 2.03
C LEU A 713 -17.31 17.27 2.01
N GLN A 714 -18.46 16.92 1.42
CA GLN A 714 -19.64 17.81 1.33
C GLN A 714 -20.64 17.53 2.46
N GLY A 715 -20.39 18.11 3.64
CA GLY A 715 -21.30 18.09 4.78
C GLY A 715 -20.58 17.76 6.09
N SER A 716 -21.32 17.21 7.05
CA SER A 716 -20.74 16.44 8.17
C SER A 716 -20.28 15.05 7.70
N TYR A 717 -19.54 14.35 8.56
CA TYR A 717 -19.06 12.99 8.31
C TYR A 717 -20.20 12.07 7.85
N SER A 718 -20.03 11.40 6.71
CA SER A 718 -21.11 10.64 6.08
C SER A 718 -21.26 9.20 6.57
N GLY A 719 -20.32 8.68 7.35
CA GLY A 719 -20.42 7.37 7.99
C GLY A 719 -21.09 7.47 9.36
N HIS A 720 -21.17 6.36 10.07
CA HIS A 720 -21.68 6.32 11.44
C HIS A 720 -20.56 6.47 12.49
N ASP A 721 -20.91 6.94 13.68
CA ASP A 721 -19.96 7.05 14.80
C ASP A 721 -19.90 5.74 15.61
N TRP A 722 -19.16 4.77 15.07
CA TRP A 722 -18.89 3.48 15.72
C TRP A 722 -18.15 3.63 17.04
N PHE A 723 -17.33 4.67 17.20
CA PHE A 723 -16.62 4.92 18.45
C PHE A 723 -17.58 5.39 19.55
N VAL A 724 -18.38 6.43 19.29
CA VAL A 724 -19.41 6.91 20.23
C VAL A 724 -20.41 5.79 20.58
N SER A 725 -20.77 4.96 19.61
CA SER A 725 -21.65 3.80 19.82
C SER A 725 -21.01 2.73 20.71
N SER A 726 -19.72 2.46 20.52
CA SER A 726 -18.97 1.53 21.37
C SER A 726 -18.86 2.07 22.81
N VAL A 727 -18.57 3.36 22.98
CA VAL A 727 -18.54 4.03 24.28
C VAL A 727 -19.90 3.96 24.97
N PHE A 728 -21.00 4.20 24.26
CA PHE A 728 -22.36 4.13 24.83
C PHE A 728 -22.69 2.73 25.37
N LEU A 729 -22.29 1.68 24.66
CA LEU A 729 -22.43 0.29 25.13
C LEU A 729 -21.52 -0.04 26.33
N ILE A 730 -20.27 0.45 26.32
CA ILE A 730 -19.35 0.36 27.48
C ILE A 730 -19.97 1.04 28.72
N MET A 731 -20.58 2.22 28.53
CA MET A 731 -21.30 2.98 29.56
C MET A 731 -22.67 2.41 29.93
N SER A 732 -23.02 1.20 29.45
CA SER A 732 -24.30 0.52 29.74
C SER A 732 -25.54 1.37 29.41
N GLY A 733 -25.43 2.22 28.38
CA GLY A 733 -26.48 3.12 27.91
C GLY A 733 -26.63 4.44 28.67
N ASP A 734 -25.75 4.77 29.62
CA ASP A 734 -25.81 6.06 30.32
C ASP A 734 -25.38 7.21 29.41
N CYS A 735 -26.36 7.99 28.95
CA CYS A 735 -26.20 9.19 28.13
C CYS A 735 -25.21 10.19 28.75
N LYS A 736 -25.33 10.48 30.05
CA LYS A 736 -24.52 11.51 30.72
C LYS A 736 -23.07 11.05 30.82
N LYS A 737 -22.82 9.82 31.30
CA LYS A 737 -21.45 9.26 31.40
C LYS A 737 -20.76 9.18 30.03
N THR A 738 -21.52 8.81 28.99
CA THR A 738 -21.04 8.74 27.60
C THR A 738 -20.54 10.11 27.13
N LEU A 739 -21.38 11.15 27.23
CA LEU A 739 -21.03 12.53 26.84
C LEU A 739 -19.85 13.07 27.65
N THR A 740 -19.89 12.88 28.97
CA THR A 740 -18.82 13.18 29.92
C THR A 740 -17.47 12.61 29.48
N PHE A 741 -17.41 11.31 29.19
CA PHE A 741 -16.17 10.68 28.74
C PHE A 741 -15.73 11.27 27.40
N LEU A 742 -16.63 11.42 26.43
CA LEU A 742 -16.29 11.90 25.08
C LEU A 742 -15.73 13.32 25.10
N LEU A 743 -16.28 14.22 25.93
CA LEU A 743 -15.74 15.56 26.14
C LEU A 743 -14.30 15.51 26.67
N ASN A 744 -14.05 14.76 27.76
CA ASN A 744 -12.72 14.61 28.35
C ASN A 744 -11.73 13.92 27.38
N PHE A 745 -12.18 12.87 26.70
CA PHE A 745 -11.42 12.10 25.71
C PHE A 745 -11.03 12.95 24.48
N SER A 746 -11.85 13.93 24.10
CA SER A 746 -11.56 14.84 22.98
C SER A 746 -10.27 15.65 23.15
N GLY A 747 -9.76 15.80 24.38
CA GLY A 747 -8.47 16.43 24.68
C GLY A 747 -7.26 15.48 24.62
N LEU A 748 -7.47 14.17 24.47
CA LEU A 748 -6.40 13.16 24.41
C LEU A 748 -6.00 12.85 22.97
N LEU A 749 -4.70 12.62 22.73
CA LEU A 749 -4.18 12.23 21.41
C LEU A 749 -4.87 10.98 20.83
N THR A 750 -5.26 10.03 21.69
CA THR A 750 -5.99 8.81 21.27
C THR A 750 -7.30 9.12 20.54
N SER A 751 -7.94 10.27 20.80
CA SER A 751 -9.16 10.68 20.07
C SER A 751 -8.91 10.99 18.59
N ALA A 752 -7.69 11.35 18.19
CA ALA A 752 -7.31 11.49 16.78
C ALA A 752 -7.28 10.16 16.00
N TYR A 753 -7.26 9.02 16.72
CA TYR A 753 -7.02 7.69 16.15
C TYR A 753 -8.16 6.69 16.36
N LEU A 754 -8.97 6.84 17.43
CA LEU A 754 -10.18 6.03 17.62
C LEU A 754 -11.44 6.71 17.09
N TRP A 755 -11.55 8.03 17.14
CA TRP A 755 -12.79 8.76 16.88
C TRP A 755 -12.78 9.42 15.50
N LEU A 756 -12.98 8.63 14.44
CA LEU A 756 -12.84 9.07 13.03
C LEU A 756 -13.60 10.38 12.69
N PRO A 757 -14.86 10.58 13.09
CA PRO A 757 -15.58 11.83 12.86
C PRO A 757 -14.87 13.08 13.41
N ARG A 758 -14.09 12.98 14.49
CA ARG A 758 -13.42 14.12 15.15
C ARG A 758 -12.36 14.78 14.26
N LEU A 759 -11.71 14.03 13.38
CA LEU A 759 -10.72 14.56 12.44
C LEU A 759 -11.23 14.66 10.99
N HIS A 760 -12.48 14.31 10.72
CA HIS A 760 -13.11 14.60 9.44
C HIS A 760 -13.28 16.12 9.26
N ILE A 761 -12.52 16.70 8.32
CA ILE A 761 -12.53 18.13 7.98
C ILE A 761 -12.23 19.04 9.21
N SER A 762 -11.35 18.58 10.10
CA SER A 762 -11.14 19.22 11.40
C SER A 762 -10.03 20.28 11.37
N LYS A 763 -10.27 21.39 12.06
CA LYS A 763 -9.30 22.50 12.26
C LYS A 763 -8.01 22.10 12.98
N HIS A 764 -8.00 20.92 13.62
CA HIS A 764 -6.82 20.33 14.28
C HIS A 764 -5.87 19.60 13.29
N LEU A 765 -6.22 19.55 12.01
CA LEU A 765 -5.32 19.11 10.93
C LEU A 765 -4.84 20.32 10.12
N PRO A 766 -3.62 20.27 9.54
CA PRO A 766 -3.18 21.21 8.51
C PRO A 766 -4.19 21.28 7.35
N SER A 767 -4.36 22.47 6.77
CA SER A 767 -5.30 22.76 5.66
C SER A 767 -5.26 21.70 4.56
N ASP A 768 -4.05 21.34 4.14
CA ASP A 768 -3.80 20.53 2.95
C ASP A 768 -4.11 19.05 3.23
N ILE A 769 -4.01 18.63 4.50
CA ILE A 769 -4.44 17.30 4.96
C ILE A 769 -5.96 17.27 5.08
N ALA A 770 -6.58 18.30 5.69
CA ALA A 770 -8.03 18.40 5.82
C ALA A 770 -8.75 18.42 4.45
N GLN A 771 -8.22 19.16 3.48
CA GLN A 771 -8.74 19.21 2.10
C GLN A 771 -8.58 17.89 1.32
N SER A 772 -7.58 17.06 1.67
CA SER A 772 -7.33 15.79 0.99
C SER A 772 -8.36 14.69 1.28
N GLY A 773 -9.05 14.80 2.42
CA GLY A 773 -9.94 13.77 2.97
C GLY A 773 -9.23 12.51 3.50
N ILE A 774 -7.90 12.49 3.54
CA ILE A 774 -7.11 11.30 3.94
C ILE A 774 -6.91 11.31 5.47
N HIS A 775 -7.64 10.43 6.16
CA HIS A 775 -7.63 10.34 7.63
C HIS A 775 -6.28 9.80 8.19
N PRO A 776 -5.81 10.25 9.38
CA PRO A 776 -4.57 9.75 10.00
C PRO A 776 -4.47 8.23 10.19
N ILE A 777 -5.59 7.52 10.38
CA ILE A 777 -5.59 6.05 10.43
C ILE A 777 -5.01 5.46 9.14
N TYR A 778 -5.21 6.10 7.98
CA TYR A 778 -4.63 5.64 6.73
C TYR A 778 -3.16 6.09 6.60
N TYR A 779 -2.89 7.40 6.56
CA TYR A 779 -1.55 7.88 6.23
C TYR A 779 -0.52 7.72 7.37
N CYS A 780 -0.95 7.48 8.60
CA CYS A 780 -0.09 7.24 9.77
C CYS A 780 -0.21 5.80 10.28
N THR A 781 -1.37 5.38 10.83
CA THR A 781 -1.52 4.04 11.43
C THR A 781 -1.23 2.93 10.41
N ALA A 782 -1.94 2.90 9.28
CA ALA A 782 -1.79 1.84 8.28
C ALA A 782 -0.41 1.85 7.58
N HIS A 783 0.19 3.03 7.37
CA HIS A 783 1.58 3.15 6.91
C HIS A 783 2.57 2.45 7.86
N TYR A 784 2.39 2.62 9.17
CA TYR A 784 3.21 1.93 10.16
C TYR A 784 2.89 0.44 10.30
N VAL A 785 1.64 0.01 10.08
CA VAL A 785 1.31 -1.42 10.00
C VAL A 785 2.02 -2.08 8.80
N GLU A 786 2.01 -1.49 7.60
CA GLU A 786 2.77 -2.04 6.46
C GLU A 786 4.29 -2.11 6.75
N MET A 787 4.83 -1.13 7.47
CA MET A 787 6.25 -1.07 7.83
C MET A 787 6.65 -2.13 8.87
N LEU A 788 5.86 -2.30 9.93
CA LEU A 788 6.11 -3.32 10.96
C LEU A 788 5.81 -4.72 10.42
N MET A 789 4.76 -4.91 9.60
CA MET A 789 4.43 -6.22 9.01
C MET A 789 5.59 -6.73 8.13
N LYS A 790 6.23 -5.85 7.36
CA LYS A 790 7.40 -6.20 6.54
C LYS A 790 8.58 -6.74 7.37
N SER A 791 8.76 -6.29 8.61
CA SER A 791 9.88 -6.70 9.48
C SER A 791 9.52 -7.85 10.42
N GLU A 792 8.31 -7.83 10.99
CA GLU A 792 7.85 -8.79 12.00
C GLU A 792 7.12 -10.01 11.43
N VAL A 793 6.42 -9.86 10.30
CA VAL A 793 5.57 -10.90 9.68
C VAL A 793 5.80 -10.95 8.15
N PRO A 794 7.05 -11.13 7.68
CA PRO A 794 7.42 -10.95 6.27
C PRO A 794 6.73 -11.92 5.31
N LEU A 795 6.27 -13.09 5.80
CA LEU A 795 5.48 -14.04 5.01
C LEU A 795 4.09 -13.47 4.67
N VAL A 796 3.43 -12.84 5.65
CA VAL A 796 2.14 -12.15 5.43
C VAL A 796 2.32 -10.92 4.54
N PHE A 797 3.38 -10.12 4.75
CA PHE A 797 3.68 -9.01 3.83
C PHE A 797 3.87 -9.49 2.37
N SER A 798 4.51 -10.64 2.20
CA SER A 798 4.70 -11.28 0.89
C SER A 798 3.38 -11.80 0.29
N ALA A 799 2.49 -12.38 1.11
CA ALA A 799 1.16 -12.81 0.70
C ALA A 799 0.33 -11.67 0.09
N PHE A 800 0.20 -10.54 0.79
CA PHE A 800 -0.48 -9.34 0.26
C PHE A 800 0.12 -8.87 -1.08
N ARG A 801 1.46 -8.84 -1.18
CA ARG A 801 2.16 -8.46 -2.42
C ARG A 801 1.91 -9.43 -3.59
N MET A 802 1.73 -10.73 -3.31
CA MET A 802 1.38 -11.74 -4.32
C MET A 802 -0.11 -11.66 -4.73
N SER A 803 -1.01 -11.42 -3.78
CA SER A 803 -2.45 -11.23 -4.05
C SER A 803 -2.79 -9.87 -4.69
N GLY A 804 -1.86 -8.92 -4.68
CA GLY A 804 -1.95 -7.67 -5.46
C GLY A 804 -2.71 -6.52 -4.80
N PHE A 805 -2.96 -6.59 -3.49
CA PHE A 805 -3.64 -5.56 -2.68
C PHE A 805 -2.88 -5.26 -1.39
N THR A 806 -3.33 -4.28 -0.59
CA THR A 806 -2.55 -3.79 0.56
C THR A 806 -3.12 -4.15 1.94
N PRO A 807 -2.25 -4.38 2.95
CA PRO A 807 -2.66 -4.46 4.34
C PRO A 807 -3.44 -3.23 4.79
N SER A 808 -3.11 -2.04 4.24
CA SER A 808 -3.73 -0.78 4.63
C SER A 808 -5.24 -0.73 4.36
N GLN A 809 -5.73 -1.33 3.27
CA GLN A 809 -7.17 -1.42 3.01
C GLN A 809 -7.89 -2.24 4.10
N ILE A 810 -7.30 -3.36 4.53
CA ILE A 810 -7.86 -4.24 5.58
C ILE A 810 -7.78 -3.56 6.95
N CYS A 811 -6.65 -2.90 7.28
CA CYS A 811 -6.50 -2.13 8.50
C CYS A 811 -7.53 -0.99 8.58
N GLN A 812 -7.68 -0.19 7.53
CA GLN A 812 -8.64 0.90 7.47
C GLN A 812 -10.07 0.39 7.67
N HIS A 813 -10.41 -0.75 7.06
CA HIS A 813 -11.72 -1.40 7.16
C HIS A 813 -12.02 -1.90 8.58
N TRP A 814 -11.10 -2.61 9.23
CA TRP A 814 -11.29 -3.05 10.62
C TRP A 814 -11.36 -1.88 11.60
N LEU A 815 -10.48 -0.88 11.44
CA LEU A 815 -10.35 0.24 12.36
C LEU A 815 -11.49 1.26 12.23
N SER A 816 -12.07 1.47 11.04
CA SER A 816 -13.17 2.43 10.86
C SER A 816 -14.43 2.03 11.64
N GLN A 817 -14.67 0.72 11.81
CA GLN A 817 -15.78 0.17 12.57
C GLN A 817 -15.36 -0.45 13.91
N CYS A 818 -14.22 -0.04 14.47
CA CYS A 818 -13.73 -0.48 15.80
C CYS A 818 -13.71 -2.02 16.00
N PHE A 819 -13.35 -2.79 14.97
CA PHE A 819 -13.40 -4.27 14.92
C PHE A 819 -14.79 -4.91 15.10
N TRP A 820 -15.88 -4.14 15.06
CA TRP A 820 -17.24 -4.70 14.98
C TRP A 820 -17.35 -5.65 13.78
N ASN A 821 -18.08 -6.76 13.97
CA ASN A 821 -18.17 -7.90 13.04
C ASN A 821 -16.92 -8.79 12.88
N TYR A 822 -15.78 -8.44 13.50
CA TYR A 822 -14.51 -9.19 13.40
C TYR A 822 -14.02 -9.76 14.73
N LEU A 823 -14.20 -9.03 15.83
CA LEU A 823 -13.87 -9.45 17.19
C LEU A 823 -15.13 -9.53 18.05
N ASP A 824 -15.13 -10.40 19.07
CA ASP A 824 -16.15 -10.40 20.11
C ASP A 824 -16.07 -9.11 20.96
N TRP A 825 -17.19 -8.72 21.57
CA TRP A 825 -17.34 -7.48 22.33
C TRP A 825 -16.29 -7.28 23.42
N VAL A 826 -15.87 -8.36 24.08
CA VAL A 826 -14.82 -8.35 25.11
C VAL A 826 -13.48 -7.86 24.52
N GLU A 827 -13.11 -8.35 23.34
CA GLU A 827 -11.86 -7.98 22.68
C GLU A 827 -11.94 -6.60 22.01
N ILE A 828 -13.14 -6.15 21.60
CA ILE A 828 -13.39 -4.75 21.21
C ILE A 828 -13.17 -3.81 22.42
N CYS A 829 -13.65 -4.18 23.61
CA CYS A 829 -13.39 -3.45 24.84
C CYS A 829 -11.88 -3.44 25.18
N HIS A 830 -11.19 -4.57 25.07
CA HIS A 830 -9.73 -4.65 25.24
C HIS A 830 -8.97 -3.73 24.27
N TYR A 831 -9.35 -3.70 22.99
CA TYR A 831 -8.76 -2.84 21.96
C TYR A 831 -8.88 -1.35 22.32
N ILE A 832 -10.09 -0.90 22.68
CA ILE A 832 -10.34 0.50 23.08
C ILE A 832 -9.54 0.84 24.35
N ALA A 833 -9.56 -0.04 25.35
CA ALA A 833 -8.86 0.17 26.62
C ALA A 833 -7.33 0.23 26.48
N LEU A 834 -6.72 -0.64 25.67
CA LEU A 834 -5.28 -0.58 25.37
C LEU A 834 -4.88 0.76 24.72
N CYS A 835 -5.65 1.22 23.73
CA CYS A 835 -5.39 2.47 23.03
C CYS A 835 -5.53 3.71 23.95
N ILE A 836 -6.41 3.65 24.95
CA ILE A 836 -6.59 4.71 25.97
C ILE A 836 -5.48 4.66 27.03
N LEU A 837 -5.23 3.49 27.64
CA LEU A 837 -4.37 3.35 28.81
C LEU A 837 -2.88 3.31 28.45
N LEU A 838 -2.51 2.54 27.43
CA LEU A 838 -1.12 2.34 27.04
C LEU A 838 -0.68 3.37 25.98
N GLY A 839 -1.53 3.66 24.99
CA GLY A 839 -1.36 4.76 24.03
C GLY A 839 -1.87 4.42 22.61
N PRO A 840 -2.04 5.43 21.73
CA PRO A 840 -2.63 5.23 20.40
C PRO A 840 -1.80 4.33 19.49
N ASP A 841 -0.51 4.21 19.74
CA ASP A 841 0.41 3.31 19.04
C ASP A 841 0.07 1.82 19.24
N TYR A 842 -0.68 1.45 20.28
CA TYR A 842 -1.23 0.09 20.42
C TYR A 842 -2.24 -0.26 19.32
N GLN A 843 -2.87 0.72 18.65
CA GLN A 843 -3.69 0.48 17.45
C GLN A 843 -2.89 -0.24 16.35
N ILE A 844 -1.59 0.09 16.22
CA ILE A 844 -0.68 -0.54 15.25
C ILE A 844 -0.27 -1.94 15.74
N TYR A 845 0.08 -2.06 17.02
CA TYR A 845 0.53 -3.33 17.60
C TYR A 845 -0.57 -4.41 17.61
N ILE A 846 -1.83 -4.03 17.82
CA ILE A 846 -2.98 -4.93 17.74
C ILE A 846 -3.18 -5.43 16.30
N CYS A 847 -3.12 -4.56 15.28
CA CYS A 847 -3.17 -5.01 13.88
C CYS A 847 -2.03 -5.99 13.53
N ILE A 848 -0.81 -5.72 14.00
CA ILE A 848 0.34 -6.64 13.80
C ILE A 848 0.14 -7.98 14.54
N ALA A 849 -0.47 -7.97 15.74
CA ALA A 849 -0.83 -9.18 16.46
C ALA A 849 -1.89 -10.01 15.71
N VAL A 850 -2.95 -9.36 15.19
CA VAL A 850 -3.99 -10.00 14.37
C VAL A 850 -3.40 -10.63 13.10
N PHE A 851 -2.51 -9.93 12.38
CA PHE A 851 -1.86 -10.51 11.19
C PHE A 851 -0.88 -11.64 11.51
N LYS A 852 -0.26 -11.63 12.69
CA LYS A 852 0.58 -12.74 13.18
C LYS A 852 -0.26 -13.95 13.61
N HIS A 853 -1.45 -13.71 14.16
CA HIS A 853 -2.43 -14.75 14.48
C HIS A 853 -2.93 -15.43 13.20
N LEU A 854 -3.49 -14.67 12.26
CA LEU A 854 -4.03 -15.14 10.98
C LEU A 854 -2.97 -15.59 9.96
N GLN A 855 -1.70 -15.72 10.34
CA GLN A 855 -0.63 -16.10 9.39
C GLN A 855 -0.90 -17.45 8.68
N PRO A 856 -1.39 -18.51 9.33
CA PRO A 856 -1.70 -19.78 8.66
C PRO A 856 -2.77 -19.63 7.58
N GLU A 857 -3.92 -19.03 7.91
CA GLU A 857 -5.05 -18.82 7.01
C GLU A 857 -4.68 -17.89 5.88
N ILE A 858 -3.95 -16.80 6.15
CA ILE A 858 -3.46 -15.88 5.12
C ILE A 858 -2.61 -16.63 4.07
N LEU A 859 -1.71 -17.52 4.51
CA LEU A 859 -0.87 -18.30 3.61
C LEU A 859 -1.64 -19.38 2.84
N GLN A 860 -2.76 -19.87 3.39
CA GLN A 860 -3.70 -20.76 2.70
C GLN A 860 -4.52 -19.99 1.65
N HIS A 861 -5.22 -18.93 2.04
CA HIS A 861 -6.08 -18.12 1.15
C HIS A 861 -5.30 -17.33 0.07
N THR A 862 -3.98 -17.22 0.21
CA THR A 862 -3.09 -16.77 -0.89
C THR A 862 -3.05 -17.78 -2.05
N GLN A 863 -3.08 -19.08 -1.75
CA GLN A 863 -2.97 -20.17 -2.73
C GLN A 863 -4.29 -20.42 -3.47
N THR A 864 -5.43 -20.27 -2.79
CA THR A 864 -6.78 -20.33 -3.38
C THR A 864 -7.23 -19.03 -4.05
N HIS A 865 -6.40 -17.98 -3.99
CA HIS A 865 -6.61 -16.68 -4.65
C HIS A 865 -7.88 -15.92 -4.19
N ASP A 866 -8.27 -16.10 -2.93
CA ASP A 866 -9.46 -15.52 -2.30
C ASP A 866 -9.14 -14.68 -1.04
N LEU A 867 -7.86 -14.52 -0.68
CA LEU A 867 -7.38 -13.79 0.52
C LEU A 867 -8.10 -12.46 0.84
N GLN A 868 -8.40 -11.64 -0.18
CA GLN A 868 -9.10 -10.36 0.02
C GLN A 868 -10.57 -10.54 0.43
N VAL A 869 -11.21 -11.62 -0.04
CA VAL A 869 -12.57 -12.01 0.33
C VAL A 869 -12.55 -12.58 1.75
N PHE A 870 -11.65 -13.53 2.05
CA PHE A 870 -11.47 -14.09 3.40
C PHE A 870 -11.33 -13.01 4.47
N LEU A 871 -10.36 -12.09 4.33
CA LEU A 871 -10.10 -11.01 5.30
C LEU A 871 -11.22 -9.96 5.41
N LYS A 872 -12.27 -10.04 4.59
CA LYS A 872 -13.47 -9.19 4.65
C LYS A 872 -14.72 -9.95 5.08
N GLU A 873 -14.96 -11.16 4.58
CA GLU A 873 -16.20 -11.90 4.86
C GLU A 873 -16.19 -12.62 6.22
N GLU A 874 -15.01 -13.06 6.69
CA GLU A 874 -14.87 -13.90 7.88
C GLU A 874 -14.47 -13.13 9.17
N PRO A 875 -14.92 -13.58 10.35
CA PRO A 875 -14.48 -13.06 11.65
C PRO A 875 -13.10 -13.60 12.06
N ILE A 876 -12.46 -12.94 13.03
CA ILE A 876 -11.11 -13.30 13.52
C ILE A 876 -11.27 -14.36 14.64
N ASN A 877 -11.46 -15.61 14.23
CA ASN A 877 -11.73 -16.75 15.12
C ASN A 877 -10.57 -17.04 16.08
N GLY A 878 -10.82 -16.94 17.40
CA GLY A 878 -9.85 -17.38 18.43
C GLY A 878 -8.72 -16.39 18.76
N PHE A 879 -8.80 -15.14 18.29
CA PHE A 879 -7.90 -14.08 18.71
C PHE A 879 -8.30 -13.52 20.09
N GLU A 880 -7.36 -13.55 21.04
CA GLU A 880 -7.52 -12.92 22.36
C GLU A 880 -6.35 -11.96 22.60
N VAL A 881 -6.65 -10.73 23.02
CA VAL A 881 -5.66 -9.70 23.36
C VAL A 881 -4.71 -10.18 24.46
N SER A 882 -5.19 -10.98 25.42
CA SER A 882 -4.41 -11.57 26.51
C SER A 882 -3.21 -12.38 26.02
N LYS A 883 -3.44 -13.26 25.04
CA LYS A 883 -2.43 -14.16 24.43
C LYS A 883 -1.34 -13.40 23.67
N TYR A 884 -1.66 -12.22 23.14
CA TYR A 884 -0.72 -11.41 22.34
C TYR A 884 -0.14 -10.20 23.08
N LEU A 885 -0.55 -9.91 24.32
CA LEU A 885 -0.09 -8.72 25.04
C LEU A 885 1.43 -8.67 25.22
N GLU A 886 2.08 -9.80 25.54
CA GLU A 886 3.55 -9.84 25.70
C GLU A 886 4.29 -9.58 24.38
N TYR A 887 3.70 -10.01 23.26
CA TYR A 887 4.23 -9.70 21.95
C TYR A 887 4.07 -8.21 21.62
N MET A 888 2.94 -7.59 21.98
CA MET A 888 2.73 -6.14 21.83
C MET A 888 3.63 -5.31 22.74
N GLU A 889 3.87 -5.73 23.98
CA GLU A 889 4.87 -5.13 24.88
C GLU A 889 6.28 -5.18 24.24
N SER A 890 6.61 -6.26 23.51
CA SER A 890 7.88 -6.36 22.77
C SER A 890 7.94 -5.48 21.50
N LEU A 891 6.78 -5.14 20.90
CA LEU A 891 6.70 -4.18 19.80
C LEU A 891 6.82 -2.74 20.32
N GLU A 892 6.19 -2.43 21.46
CA GLU A 892 6.31 -1.13 22.11
C GLU A 892 7.79 -0.79 22.36
N GLN A 893 8.52 -1.67 23.05
CA GLN A 893 9.94 -1.46 23.39
C GLN A 893 10.82 -1.16 22.17
N ARG A 894 10.49 -1.72 21.00
CA ARG A 894 11.29 -1.59 19.77
C ARG A 894 10.86 -0.42 18.88
N TYR A 895 9.57 -0.07 18.85
CA TYR A 895 9.02 0.87 17.86
C TYR A 895 8.39 2.15 18.44
N ARG A 896 7.99 2.19 19.71
CA ARG A 896 7.35 3.36 20.35
C ARG A 896 8.11 4.69 20.18
N PRO A 897 9.45 4.76 20.33
CA PRO A 897 10.19 6.03 20.20
C PRO A 897 10.06 6.71 18.82
N MET A 898 9.82 5.92 17.78
CA MET A 898 9.56 6.40 16.42
C MET A 898 8.06 6.61 16.19
N VAL A 899 7.25 5.58 16.45
CA VAL A 899 5.82 5.56 16.11
C VAL A 899 5.05 6.61 16.90
N LEU A 900 5.19 6.65 18.23
CA LEU A 900 4.43 7.60 19.07
C LEU A 900 4.91 9.06 18.88
N LYS A 901 6.17 9.27 18.50
CA LYS A 901 6.67 10.59 18.08
C LYS A 901 5.94 11.07 16.83
N GLU A 902 5.83 10.21 15.83
CA GLU A 902 5.19 10.54 14.56
C GLU A 902 3.66 10.65 14.65
N MET A 903 3.02 9.89 15.55
CA MET A 903 1.61 10.08 15.87
C MET A 903 1.33 11.39 16.63
N LYS A 904 2.28 11.89 17.43
CA LYS A 904 2.19 13.23 18.04
C LYS A 904 2.32 14.36 17.00
N ASN A 905 3.14 14.16 15.96
CA ASN A 905 3.35 15.15 14.89
C ASN A 905 2.13 15.35 13.97
N VAL A 906 1.12 14.48 14.03
CA VAL A 906 -0.09 14.53 13.18
C VAL A 906 -1.08 15.61 13.60
N VAL A 907 -1.21 15.84 14.91
CA VAL A 907 -2.20 16.77 15.47
C VAL A 907 -1.48 18.06 15.83
N LEU A 908 -1.76 19.13 15.09
CA LEU A 908 -1.41 20.47 15.54
C LEU A 908 -2.37 20.87 16.67
N GLN A 909 -1.84 21.63 17.64
CA GLN A 909 -2.42 21.88 18.97
C GLN A 909 -3.88 22.35 18.92
#